data_AF-A0A7Y2L8X1-F1
#
_entry.id   AF-A0A7Y2L8X1-F1
#
_cell.length_a   1.000
_cell.length_b   1.000
_cell.length_c   1.000
_cell.angle_alpha   90.00
_cell.angle_beta   90.00
_cell.angle_gamma   90.00
#
_symmetry.space_group_name_H-M   'P 1'
#
loop_
_entity.id
_entity.type
_entity.pdbx_description
1 polymer ?
#
loop_
_entity_poly.entity_id
_entity_poly.type
_entity_poly.pdbx_seq_one_letter_code
_entity_poly.pdbx_strand_id
1 'polypeptide(L)'
;MNEADTRARLIEPKLLAAGWTDQQVTREFYYNRDYQYTPGKIILIGDRIRRGKAKKVDYLLRLSEGFPIAVVEAKAKEESAEAGLEQAKEYARDLGGYFAYSTNGEKIVECDFFTHTTRELYSFPKPQELWERWKLNIELTRQCERIAEDEADYLVPGERWKRNPLLYPYCPEYLCGRKPFYFQEVAIREVILRFMRGQRRVLLAMATGTGKTFIAFQIVWKLVKSGWLKSLHPDRPARVLFLADRVVLRDQAYNAFSPFADGAADPRYKIEGHPPNLNRDLYFGIYHTLWSQDDQGKRLFEKFPPDFFDLVIIDECHRSGWGTWREILDYFQNAIHLGMTATPKQDDNIDTYAYFCAEEPEIAIDPEHPEKGTWRPPAYQYSLGRGIEDGFLATYKVHRVRTTIDREGLRLQDAVEQGAEVFIPEEVEPREIYTTPQFEREITVPDRTRAMVKHLAGLLRRFGPLDKTMVFCVDMDHARLVARLLHDEFGPEFGVDNYAVPIVSEEGEQARRWLEDFASSEKKFPVVATTAELLSTGVDVPSCKNIVFMKTVSSPVLFKQIIGRGSRIDQATEKYWFRIIDFTGATRLFDQWDRPTGVPTQLPVGPCTAALCGWVFHAETGDRLVGARVSVRTGPNTQQGPIPTDKEGFFSFSGLPAGTLTLMVGAPGFASRELWVETLAEESVKIEIPLKPARRRSRKIRVEGLEVTIADEAIFLIEATGQQLRLEEYRDYLCQQVKNRASNLSALRSIWVNPEKRRAFLEDLRRHDIHLEALAEVMGWQEVDEFDFLAHLTFGAPIRTRSERATAFRNREQLFLHSFGENARQVILELLEKYRVGGIEQLQPEVFSVSPFREWGGAFTISRWFGGHGSLRSTLLTIQQKIYPEEGIS
;
A
#
# COMPACT_ATOMS: atom_id res chain seq x y z
N MET A 1 -39.24 9.06 -17.02
CA MET A 1 -39.23 8.51 -15.64
C MET A 1 -37.79 8.55 -15.20
N ASN A 2 -37.49 9.22 -14.08
CA ASN A 2 -36.11 9.23 -13.59
C ASN A 2 -35.66 7.79 -13.26
N GLU A 3 -34.36 7.59 -13.05
CA GLU A 3 -33.79 6.27 -12.79
C GLU A 3 -34.42 5.58 -11.56
N ALA A 4 -34.70 6.33 -10.49
CA ALA A 4 -35.34 5.78 -9.29
C ALA A 4 -36.78 5.29 -9.55
N ASP A 5 -37.58 6.06 -10.30
CA ASP A 5 -38.92 5.67 -10.71
C ASP A 5 -38.89 4.45 -11.64
N THR A 6 -37.88 4.38 -12.50
CA THR A 6 -37.65 3.28 -13.45
C THR A 6 -37.32 1.99 -12.69
N ARG A 7 -36.43 2.09 -11.70
CA ARG A 7 -36.08 1.00 -10.78
C ARG A 7 -37.30 0.43 -10.08
N ALA A 8 -38.07 1.26 -9.38
CA ALA A 8 -39.20 0.83 -8.57
C ALA A 8 -40.39 0.31 -9.40
N ARG A 9 -40.71 0.95 -10.53
CA ARG A 9 -41.93 0.64 -11.29
C ARG A 9 -41.73 -0.36 -12.43
N LEU A 10 -40.52 -0.50 -12.96
CA LEU A 10 -40.25 -1.34 -14.14
C LEU A 10 -39.26 -2.46 -13.85
N ILE A 11 -38.13 -2.16 -13.20
CA ILE A 11 -37.05 -3.15 -13.02
C ILE A 11 -37.36 -4.14 -11.89
N GLU A 12 -37.75 -3.64 -10.72
CA GLU A 12 -38.06 -4.49 -9.56
C GLU A 12 -39.20 -5.49 -9.81
N PRO A 13 -40.34 -5.10 -10.43
CA PRO A 13 -41.38 -6.05 -10.81
C PRO A 13 -40.87 -7.13 -11.77
N LYS A 14 -39.95 -6.79 -12.69
CA LYS A 14 -39.35 -7.75 -13.62
C LYS A 14 -38.40 -8.71 -12.92
N LEU A 15 -37.60 -8.25 -11.95
CA LEU A 15 -36.76 -9.12 -11.12
C LEU A 15 -37.62 -10.07 -10.26
N LEU A 16 -38.67 -9.56 -9.63
CA LEU A 16 -39.60 -10.36 -8.84
C LEU A 16 -40.34 -11.40 -9.71
N ALA A 17 -40.80 -11.00 -10.90
CA ALA A 17 -41.44 -11.92 -11.86
C ALA A 17 -40.48 -13.01 -12.36
N ALA A 18 -39.17 -12.72 -12.42
CA ALA A 18 -38.13 -13.70 -12.69
C ALA A 18 -37.79 -14.60 -11.49
N GLY A 19 -38.44 -14.40 -10.34
CA GLY A 19 -38.29 -15.24 -9.14
C GLY A 19 -37.15 -14.81 -8.21
N TRP A 20 -36.60 -13.60 -8.36
CA TRP A 20 -35.63 -13.05 -7.43
C TRP A 20 -36.33 -12.54 -6.16
N THR A 21 -35.96 -13.07 -5.00
CA THR A 21 -36.52 -12.66 -3.70
C THR A 21 -35.75 -11.51 -3.06
N ASP A 22 -36.36 -10.82 -2.10
CA ASP A 22 -35.72 -9.72 -1.35
C ASP A 22 -34.43 -10.14 -0.62
N GLN A 23 -34.30 -11.42 -0.24
CA GLN A 23 -33.07 -11.95 0.38
C GLN A 23 -31.95 -12.20 -0.63
N GLN A 24 -32.30 -12.36 -1.91
CA GLN A 24 -31.38 -12.66 -3.01
C GLN A 24 -31.00 -11.41 -3.81
N VAL A 25 -31.67 -10.27 -3.56
CA VAL A 25 -31.38 -9.00 -4.21
C VAL A 25 -30.87 -8.01 -3.17
N THR A 26 -29.59 -7.67 -3.25
CA THR A 26 -29.06 -6.54 -2.46
C THR A 26 -29.43 -5.23 -3.18
N ARG A 27 -30.19 -4.35 -2.50
CA ARG A 27 -30.81 -3.12 -3.06
C ARG A 27 -30.23 -1.84 -2.43
N GLU A 28 -30.21 -0.74 -3.19
CA GLU A 28 -29.89 0.61 -2.67
C GLU A 28 -31.11 1.38 -2.10
N PHE A 29 -32.30 1.36 -2.74
CA PHE A 29 -33.19 2.53 -2.59
C PHE A 29 -34.19 2.52 -1.41
N TYR A 30 -34.51 1.37 -0.81
CA TYR A 30 -35.58 1.31 0.21
C TYR A 30 -35.18 0.88 1.63
N TYR A 31 -34.05 0.19 1.84
CA TYR A 31 -33.67 -0.31 3.18
C TYR A 31 -32.25 0.03 3.63
N ASN A 32 -31.32 0.30 2.70
CA ASN A 32 -29.95 0.69 3.05
C ASN A 32 -29.38 1.66 2.01
N ARG A 33 -29.69 2.95 2.18
CA ARG A 33 -29.27 4.06 1.28
C ARG A 33 -27.74 4.22 1.16
N ASP A 34 -26.99 3.52 1.99
CA ASP A 34 -25.54 3.65 2.16
C ASP A 34 -24.74 2.40 1.70
N TYR A 35 -25.35 1.42 1.02
CA TYR A 35 -24.61 0.22 0.58
C TYR A 35 -23.68 0.50 -0.61
N GLN A 36 -22.48 0.98 -0.28
CA GLN A 36 -21.35 1.15 -1.19
C GLN A 36 -20.41 -0.05 -1.01
N TYR A 37 -20.03 -0.71 -2.10
CA TYR A 37 -19.09 -1.84 -1.98
C TYR A 37 -17.64 -1.37 -1.91
N THR A 38 -17.36 -0.11 -2.29
CA THR A 38 -16.11 0.58 -1.93
C THR A 38 -16.41 1.92 -1.25
N PRO A 39 -15.70 2.27 -0.17
CA PRO A 39 -15.87 3.56 0.50
C PRO A 39 -15.27 4.75 -0.27
N GLY A 40 -14.53 4.51 -1.35
CA GLY A 40 -13.90 5.52 -2.18
C GLY A 40 -12.56 6.00 -1.64
N LYS A 41 -11.63 6.28 -2.56
CA LYS A 41 -10.25 6.70 -2.31
C LYS A 41 -10.13 7.80 -1.26
N ILE A 42 -9.15 7.68 -0.39
CA ILE A 42 -8.78 8.76 0.55
C ILE A 42 -7.88 9.75 -0.19
N ILE A 43 -8.37 10.96 -0.40
CA ILE A 43 -7.67 12.07 -1.06
C ILE A 43 -7.22 13.06 0.02
N LEU A 44 -5.96 13.46 -0.04
CA LEU A 44 -5.36 14.42 0.89
C LEU A 44 -5.44 15.82 0.31
N ILE A 45 -6.01 16.77 1.05
CA ILE A 45 -6.03 18.18 0.70
C ILE A 45 -5.37 18.92 1.86
N GLY A 46 -4.05 19.16 1.74
CA GLY A 46 -3.21 19.57 2.86
C GLY A 46 -3.14 18.48 3.93
N ASP A 47 -3.64 18.78 5.13
CA ASP A 47 -3.83 17.84 6.25
C ASP A 47 -5.28 17.37 6.40
N ARG A 48 -6.20 17.85 5.56
CA ARG A 48 -7.61 17.41 5.56
C ARG A 48 -7.80 16.24 4.63
N ILE A 49 -8.78 15.41 4.96
CA ILE A 49 -9.15 14.24 4.17
C ILE A 49 -10.47 14.51 3.47
N ARG A 50 -10.52 14.15 2.19
CA ARG A 50 -11.75 14.01 1.42
C ARG A 50 -11.81 12.60 0.85
N ARG A 51 -12.98 11.97 0.86
CA ARG A 51 -13.19 10.73 0.10
C ARG A 51 -13.56 11.04 -1.34
N GLY A 52 -12.97 10.28 -2.26
CA GLY A 52 -13.33 10.23 -3.67
C GLY A 52 -14.70 9.61 -3.89
N LYS A 53 -15.05 9.38 -5.15
CA LYS A 53 -16.34 8.76 -5.51
C LYS A 53 -16.34 7.29 -5.06
N ALA A 54 -17.24 6.95 -4.14
CA ALA A 54 -17.52 5.57 -3.77
C ALA A 54 -18.12 4.80 -4.96
N LYS A 55 -17.77 3.51 -5.10
CA LYS A 55 -18.42 2.65 -6.08
C LYS A 55 -19.63 1.97 -5.46
N LYS A 56 -20.72 1.94 -6.24
CA LYS A 56 -22.01 1.37 -5.84
C LYS A 56 -22.66 0.69 -7.03
N VAL A 57 -23.41 -0.36 -6.77
CA VAL A 57 -24.18 -1.12 -7.77
C VAL A 57 -25.67 -0.93 -7.50
N ASP A 58 -26.49 -0.84 -8.54
CA ASP A 58 -27.94 -0.70 -8.35
C ASP A 58 -28.57 -1.97 -7.78
N TYR A 59 -28.23 -3.13 -8.36
CA TYR A 59 -28.62 -4.43 -7.83
C TYR A 59 -27.48 -5.44 -7.92
N LEU A 60 -27.25 -6.13 -6.80
CA LEU A 60 -26.41 -7.33 -6.76
C LEU A 60 -27.29 -8.54 -6.55
N LEU A 61 -27.32 -9.42 -7.56
CA LEU A 61 -28.09 -10.65 -7.56
C LEU A 61 -27.26 -11.77 -6.93
N ARG A 62 -27.78 -12.38 -5.87
CA ARG A 62 -27.13 -13.40 -5.03
C ARG A 62 -27.94 -14.68 -4.99
N LEU A 63 -27.32 -15.83 -5.26
CA LEU A 63 -28.01 -17.12 -5.11
C LEU A 63 -28.19 -17.48 -3.63
N SER A 64 -27.19 -17.17 -2.83
CA SER A 64 -27.23 -17.18 -1.36
C SER A 64 -26.45 -15.98 -0.83
N GLU A 65 -26.53 -15.69 0.46
CA GLU A 65 -25.74 -14.62 1.09
C GLU A 65 -24.26 -14.69 0.68
N GLY A 66 -23.70 -15.91 0.63
CA GLY A 66 -22.31 -16.16 0.31
C GLY A 66 -21.95 -16.23 -1.17
N PHE A 67 -22.90 -16.07 -2.09
CA PHE A 67 -22.67 -16.29 -3.52
C PHE A 67 -23.34 -15.24 -4.43
N PRO A 68 -22.67 -14.11 -4.71
CA PRO A 68 -23.09 -13.20 -5.77
C PRO A 68 -22.86 -13.81 -7.14
N ILE A 69 -23.84 -13.67 -8.04
CA ILE A 69 -23.79 -14.26 -9.40
C ILE A 69 -23.87 -13.20 -10.51
N ALA A 70 -24.57 -12.09 -10.28
CA ALA A 70 -24.75 -11.07 -11.30
C ALA A 70 -24.95 -9.66 -10.77
N VAL A 71 -24.62 -8.67 -11.60
CA VAL A 71 -24.83 -7.24 -11.32
C VAL A 71 -25.84 -6.68 -12.32
N VAL A 72 -26.73 -5.80 -11.86
CA VAL A 72 -27.64 -5.03 -12.72
C VAL A 72 -27.37 -3.55 -12.52
N GLU A 73 -27.11 -2.84 -13.62
CA GLU A 73 -27.02 -1.38 -13.69
C GLU A 73 -28.31 -0.82 -14.30
N ALA A 74 -28.96 0.10 -13.60
CA ALA A 74 -30.17 0.76 -14.04
C ALA A 74 -29.84 2.07 -14.77
N LYS A 75 -30.69 2.44 -15.72
CA LYS A 75 -30.72 3.76 -16.36
C LYS A 75 -32.12 4.34 -16.31
N ALA A 76 -32.23 5.66 -16.48
CA ALA A 76 -33.53 6.30 -16.62
C ALA A 76 -34.26 5.74 -17.85
N LYS A 77 -35.60 5.73 -17.81
CA LYS A 77 -36.42 5.14 -18.88
C LYS A 77 -36.08 5.71 -20.27
N GLU A 78 -35.82 7.02 -20.34
CA GLU A 78 -35.50 7.72 -21.58
C GLU A 78 -34.07 7.51 -22.07
N GLU A 79 -33.19 6.93 -21.26
CA GLU A 79 -31.81 6.61 -21.63
C GLU A 79 -31.73 5.23 -22.30
N SER A 80 -30.66 5.02 -23.07
CA SER A 80 -30.36 3.72 -23.69
C SER A 80 -29.94 2.71 -22.62
N ALA A 81 -30.47 1.49 -22.71
CA ALA A 81 -30.08 0.39 -21.82
C ALA A 81 -28.62 -0.02 -22.04
N GLU A 82 -28.06 0.15 -23.23
CA GLU A 82 -26.65 -0.13 -23.53
C GLU A 82 -25.69 0.84 -22.82
N ALA A 83 -26.13 2.05 -22.49
CA ALA A 83 -25.28 3.10 -21.90
C ALA A 83 -24.68 2.70 -20.54
N GLY A 84 -25.32 1.80 -19.79
CA GLY A 84 -24.79 1.29 -18.52
C GLY A 84 -23.99 -0.01 -18.62
N LEU A 85 -23.82 -0.58 -19.82
CA LEU A 85 -23.26 -1.93 -19.95
C LEU A 85 -21.80 -2.02 -19.52
N GLU A 86 -20.95 -1.09 -19.94
CA GLU A 86 -19.53 -1.11 -19.54
C GLU A 86 -19.34 -0.89 -18.04
N GLN A 87 -20.19 -0.07 -17.43
CA GLN A 87 -20.24 0.13 -15.98
C GLN A 87 -20.67 -1.16 -15.26
N ALA A 88 -21.72 -1.83 -15.75
CA ALA A 88 -22.15 -3.12 -15.23
C ALA A 88 -21.06 -4.19 -15.34
N LYS A 89 -20.30 -4.21 -16.46
CA LYS A 89 -19.17 -5.12 -16.66
C LYS A 89 -18.04 -4.83 -15.67
N GLU A 90 -17.68 -3.57 -15.45
CA GLU A 90 -16.67 -3.18 -14.46
C GLU A 90 -17.05 -3.69 -13.06
N TYR A 91 -18.28 -3.39 -12.64
CA TYR A 91 -18.79 -3.81 -11.33
C TYR A 91 -18.88 -5.32 -11.18
N ALA A 92 -19.31 -6.03 -12.22
CA ALA A 92 -19.32 -7.48 -12.21
C ALA A 92 -17.90 -8.06 -12.08
N ARG A 93 -16.90 -7.50 -12.77
CA ARG A 93 -15.50 -7.93 -12.59
C ARG A 93 -14.99 -7.68 -11.17
N ASP A 94 -15.31 -6.52 -10.58
CA ASP A 94 -14.91 -6.18 -9.21
C ASP A 94 -15.52 -7.14 -8.19
N LEU A 95 -16.83 -7.41 -8.29
CA LEU A 95 -17.57 -8.32 -7.40
C LEU A 95 -17.40 -9.80 -7.77
N GLY A 96 -16.64 -10.08 -8.84
CA GLY A 96 -16.48 -11.37 -9.49
C GLY A 96 -17.79 -12.07 -9.84
N GLY A 97 -18.76 -11.31 -10.31
CA GLY A 97 -19.96 -11.82 -10.98
C GLY A 97 -19.64 -12.35 -12.38
N TYR A 98 -20.45 -13.31 -12.83
CA TYR A 98 -20.28 -13.97 -14.12
C TYR A 98 -21.28 -13.49 -15.18
N PHE A 99 -22.24 -12.66 -14.77
CA PHE A 99 -23.19 -12.00 -15.66
C PHE A 99 -23.33 -10.53 -15.26
N ALA A 100 -23.38 -9.66 -16.25
CA ALA A 100 -23.65 -8.23 -16.07
C ALA A 100 -24.88 -7.84 -16.89
N TYR A 101 -25.78 -7.06 -16.28
CA TYR A 101 -26.97 -6.57 -16.94
C TYR A 101 -27.01 -5.05 -16.93
N SER A 102 -27.49 -4.45 -18.01
CA SER A 102 -27.90 -3.05 -18.00
C SER A 102 -29.31 -2.89 -18.54
N THR A 103 -30.12 -2.04 -17.90
CA THR A 103 -31.54 -1.91 -18.22
C THR A 103 -32.08 -0.51 -17.95
N ASN A 104 -33.00 -0.06 -18.80
CA ASN A 104 -33.81 1.14 -18.60
C ASN A 104 -35.26 0.79 -18.21
N GLY A 105 -35.50 -0.43 -17.72
CA GLY A 105 -36.82 -0.95 -17.38
C GLY A 105 -37.62 -1.48 -18.56
N GLU A 106 -37.40 -1.01 -19.79
CA GLU A 106 -38.05 -1.56 -21.00
C GLU A 106 -37.19 -2.66 -21.62
N LYS A 107 -35.93 -2.35 -21.91
CA LYS A 107 -34.94 -3.28 -22.46
C LYS A 107 -33.99 -3.79 -21.39
N ILE A 108 -33.49 -5.02 -21.56
CA ILE A 108 -32.47 -5.62 -20.70
C ILE A 108 -31.34 -6.09 -21.61
N VAL A 109 -30.12 -5.65 -21.35
CA VAL A 109 -28.91 -6.07 -22.09
C VAL A 109 -28.05 -6.89 -21.15
N GLU A 110 -27.77 -8.13 -21.52
CA GLU A 110 -26.90 -9.07 -20.79
C GLU A 110 -25.52 -9.12 -21.45
N CYS A 111 -24.48 -9.09 -20.63
CA CYS A 111 -23.14 -9.56 -20.97
C CYS A 111 -22.85 -10.83 -20.16
N ASP A 112 -22.55 -11.92 -20.86
CA ASP A 112 -22.16 -13.21 -20.29
C ASP A 112 -20.63 -13.35 -20.38
N PHE A 113 -19.96 -13.49 -19.23
CA PHE A 113 -18.50 -13.60 -19.18
C PHE A 113 -17.96 -14.98 -19.55
N PHE A 114 -18.80 -16.01 -19.65
CA PHE A 114 -18.39 -17.34 -20.11
C PHE A 114 -18.32 -17.42 -21.64
N THR A 115 -19.33 -16.86 -22.31
CA THR A 115 -19.40 -16.85 -23.78
C THR A 115 -18.77 -15.61 -24.39
N HIS A 116 -18.47 -14.59 -23.58
CA HIS A 116 -18.02 -13.26 -24.01
C HIS A 116 -18.98 -12.58 -24.99
N THR A 117 -20.27 -12.90 -24.92
CA THR A 117 -21.31 -12.32 -25.79
C THR A 117 -22.16 -11.29 -25.08
N THR A 118 -22.65 -10.29 -25.83
CA THR A 118 -23.66 -9.33 -25.37
C THR A 118 -24.96 -9.56 -26.14
N ARG A 119 -26.11 -9.58 -25.45
CA ARG A 119 -27.43 -9.76 -26.09
C ARG A 119 -28.55 -9.02 -25.37
N GLU A 120 -29.59 -8.67 -26.11
CA GLU A 120 -30.84 -8.14 -25.55
C GLU A 120 -31.73 -9.30 -25.06
N LEU A 121 -32.36 -9.13 -23.90
CA LEU A 121 -33.28 -10.07 -23.27
C LEU A 121 -34.66 -9.43 -23.08
N TYR A 122 -35.70 -10.26 -23.19
CA TYR A 122 -37.09 -9.86 -22.91
C TYR A 122 -37.41 -9.82 -21.41
N SER A 123 -36.75 -10.68 -20.61
CA SER A 123 -36.93 -10.78 -19.15
C SER A 123 -35.62 -11.17 -18.48
N PHE A 124 -35.49 -10.85 -17.19
CA PHE A 124 -34.34 -11.33 -16.41
C PHE A 124 -34.35 -12.87 -16.32
N PRO A 125 -33.16 -13.51 -16.40
CA PRO A 125 -33.05 -14.93 -16.13
C PRO A 125 -33.42 -15.28 -14.68
N LYS A 126 -33.95 -16.48 -14.48
CA LYS A 126 -34.28 -16.98 -13.13
C LYS A 126 -32.99 -17.28 -12.35
N PRO A 127 -32.99 -17.22 -11.00
CA PRO A 127 -31.83 -17.62 -10.19
C PRO A 127 -31.31 -19.01 -10.56
N GLN A 128 -32.22 -19.97 -10.77
CA GLN A 128 -31.88 -21.34 -11.16
C GLN A 128 -31.22 -21.42 -12.54
N GLU A 129 -31.70 -20.63 -13.50
CA GLU A 129 -31.15 -20.61 -14.85
C GLU A 129 -29.70 -20.11 -14.84
N LEU A 130 -29.42 -19.03 -14.08
CA LEU A 130 -28.04 -18.55 -13.93
C LEU A 130 -27.15 -19.56 -13.20
N TRP A 131 -27.69 -20.28 -12.21
CA TRP A 131 -26.97 -21.35 -11.54
C TRP A 131 -26.61 -22.50 -12.49
N GLU A 132 -27.54 -22.91 -13.36
CA GLU A 132 -27.32 -23.96 -14.36
C GLU A 132 -26.28 -23.54 -15.41
N ARG A 133 -26.41 -22.31 -15.95
CA ARG A 133 -25.41 -21.74 -16.85
C ARG A 133 -24.04 -21.67 -16.20
N TRP A 134 -23.97 -21.21 -14.95
CA TRP A 134 -22.73 -21.15 -14.20
C TRP A 134 -22.12 -22.54 -14.08
N LYS A 135 -22.84 -23.52 -13.50
CA LYS A 135 -22.37 -24.91 -13.32
C LYS A 135 -21.82 -25.54 -14.60
N LEU A 136 -22.49 -25.34 -15.73
CA LEU A 136 -22.11 -25.92 -17.01
C LEU A 136 -20.75 -25.38 -17.49
N ASN A 137 -20.45 -24.11 -17.23
CA ASN A 137 -19.22 -23.45 -17.71
C ASN A 137 -18.02 -23.57 -16.76
N ILE A 138 -18.23 -23.92 -15.49
CA ILE A 138 -17.16 -24.01 -14.48
C ILE A 138 -16.58 -25.42 -14.28
N GLU A 139 -16.90 -26.38 -15.15
CA GLU A 139 -16.36 -27.76 -15.22
C GLU A 139 -16.44 -28.60 -13.93
N LEU A 140 -17.27 -28.23 -12.95
CA LEU A 140 -17.45 -29.03 -11.73
C LEU A 140 -18.11 -30.41 -12.01
N THR A 141 -18.75 -30.58 -13.17
CA THR A 141 -19.53 -31.77 -13.51
C THR A 141 -18.68 -32.99 -13.89
N ARG A 142 -17.39 -32.84 -14.28
CA ARG A 142 -16.58 -33.97 -14.79
C ARG A 142 -15.72 -34.70 -13.76
N GLN A 143 -15.48 -34.15 -12.57
CA GLN A 143 -14.59 -34.75 -11.56
C GLN A 143 -15.29 -35.23 -10.29
N CYS A 144 -16.53 -34.80 -10.05
CA CYS A 144 -17.33 -35.30 -8.92
C CYS A 144 -17.77 -36.76 -9.09
N GLU A 145 -17.64 -37.40 -10.27
CA GLU A 145 -18.02 -38.81 -10.49
C GLU A 145 -17.27 -39.83 -9.60
N ARG A 146 -16.20 -39.44 -8.90
CA ARG A 146 -15.50 -40.29 -7.93
C ARG A 146 -16.04 -40.21 -6.50
N ILE A 147 -16.88 -39.22 -6.21
CA ILE A 147 -17.71 -39.18 -5.00
C ILE A 147 -19.08 -39.63 -5.50
N ALA A 148 -19.70 -40.63 -4.88
CA ALA A 148 -21.04 -41.06 -5.28
C ALA A 148 -22.05 -39.93 -5.03
N GLU A 149 -22.15 -38.97 -5.96
CA GLU A 149 -23.18 -37.94 -6.02
C GLU A 149 -24.20 -38.40 -7.06
N ASP A 150 -25.29 -39.01 -6.58
CA ASP A 150 -26.49 -39.21 -7.39
C ASP A 150 -26.94 -37.86 -7.96
N GLU A 151 -26.98 -37.77 -9.29
CA GLU A 151 -27.57 -36.68 -10.06
C GLU A 151 -29.07 -36.52 -9.73
N ALA A 152 -29.43 -35.84 -8.63
CA ALA A 152 -30.79 -35.36 -8.42
C ALA A 152 -30.91 -34.25 -7.35
N ASP A 153 -31.40 -33.09 -7.81
CA ASP A 153 -32.10 -32.04 -7.07
C ASP A 153 -31.34 -31.23 -6.00
N TYR A 154 -30.60 -30.23 -6.49
CA TYR A 154 -30.27 -28.99 -5.74
C TYR A 154 -31.42 -27.95 -5.82
N LEU A 155 -32.67 -28.41 -6.03
CA LEU A 155 -33.80 -27.61 -6.52
C LEU A 155 -34.65 -26.92 -5.43
N VAL A 156 -34.32 -27.06 -4.14
CA VAL A 156 -35.08 -26.45 -3.04
C VAL A 156 -34.12 -25.99 -1.93
N PRO A 157 -34.34 -24.81 -1.29
CA PRO A 157 -33.68 -24.49 -0.03
C PRO A 157 -33.92 -25.61 1.00
N GLY A 158 -32.90 -26.45 1.21
CA GLY A 158 -33.01 -27.68 1.99
C GLY A 158 -31.63 -28.15 2.48
N GLU A 159 -31.58 -29.29 3.17
CA GLU A 159 -30.37 -29.81 3.82
C GLU A 159 -29.18 -30.03 2.86
N ARG A 160 -29.44 -30.34 1.59
CA ARG A 160 -28.38 -30.52 0.58
C ARG A 160 -27.73 -29.20 0.13
N TRP A 161 -28.47 -28.08 0.11
CA TRP A 161 -27.91 -26.76 -0.19
C TRP A 161 -26.90 -26.32 0.88
N LYS A 162 -27.13 -26.74 2.13
CA LYS A 162 -26.21 -26.54 3.25
C LYS A 162 -24.90 -27.33 3.10
N ARG A 163 -24.81 -28.32 2.21
CA ARG A 163 -23.58 -29.10 1.98
C ARG A 163 -22.63 -28.48 0.96
N ASN A 164 -23.09 -27.52 0.16
CA ASN A 164 -22.22 -26.83 -0.80
C ASN A 164 -21.48 -25.68 -0.10
N PRO A 165 -20.14 -25.74 0.03
CA PRO A 165 -19.39 -24.72 0.73
C PRO A 165 -19.44 -23.35 0.04
N LEU A 166 -19.70 -23.24 -1.27
CA LEU A 166 -19.87 -21.94 -1.92
C LEU A 166 -21.13 -21.22 -1.45
N LEU A 167 -22.21 -21.98 -1.28
CA LEU A 167 -23.53 -21.46 -0.96
C LEU A 167 -23.76 -21.32 0.55
N TYR A 168 -22.97 -22.01 1.37
CA TYR A 168 -23.05 -21.93 2.83
C TYR A 168 -22.84 -20.49 3.33
N PRO A 169 -23.64 -20.00 4.30
CA PRO A 169 -23.48 -18.65 4.85
C PRO A 169 -22.10 -18.42 5.48
N TYR A 170 -21.64 -17.16 5.46
CA TYR A 170 -20.47 -16.77 6.25
C TYR A 170 -20.74 -16.92 7.74
N CYS A 171 -19.68 -16.85 8.56
CA CYS A 171 -19.86 -16.71 9.99
C CYS A 171 -20.67 -15.42 10.26
N PRO A 172 -21.76 -15.49 11.05
CA PRO A 172 -22.58 -14.32 11.32
C PRO A 172 -21.81 -13.20 12.03
N GLU A 173 -22.16 -11.95 11.74
CA GLU A 173 -21.51 -10.76 12.27
C GLU A 173 -21.55 -10.69 13.81
N TYR A 174 -22.65 -11.11 14.44
CA TYR A 174 -22.74 -11.15 15.90
C TYR A 174 -21.75 -12.13 16.55
N LEU A 175 -21.23 -13.10 15.78
CA LEU A 175 -20.33 -14.14 16.27
C LEU A 175 -18.86 -13.82 15.92
N CYS A 176 -18.57 -13.34 14.71
CA CYS A 176 -17.20 -13.00 14.28
C CYS A 176 -16.89 -11.50 14.26
N GLY A 177 -17.84 -10.64 14.66
CA GLY A 177 -17.69 -9.20 14.84
C GLY A 177 -17.65 -8.35 13.57
N ARG A 178 -17.70 -8.95 12.37
CA ARG A 178 -17.62 -8.24 11.08
C ARG A 178 -18.12 -9.10 9.91
N LYS A 179 -18.48 -8.44 8.80
CA LYS A 179 -18.78 -9.06 7.50
C LYS A 179 -17.58 -8.98 6.53
N PRO A 180 -17.45 -9.92 5.58
CA PRO A 180 -16.44 -9.82 4.53
C PRO A 180 -16.65 -8.59 3.63
N PHE A 181 -15.55 -7.93 3.26
CA PHE A 181 -15.56 -6.95 2.17
C PHE A 181 -15.69 -7.64 0.82
N TYR A 182 -16.06 -6.90 -0.23
CA TYR A 182 -16.31 -7.48 -1.56
C TYR A 182 -15.13 -8.32 -2.07
N PHE A 183 -13.90 -7.81 -1.97
CA PHE A 183 -12.69 -8.50 -2.43
C PHE A 183 -12.37 -9.74 -1.57
N GLN A 184 -12.81 -9.76 -0.31
CA GLN A 184 -12.70 -10.92 0.57
C GLN A 184 -13.72 -11.99 0.15
N GLU A 185 -14.96 -11.61 -0.18
CA GLU A 185 -15.96 -12.55 -0.75
C GLU A 185 -15.44 -13.20 -2.04
N VAL A 186 -14.87 -12.39 -2.94
CA VAL A 186 -14.24 -12.89 -4.17
C VAL A 186 -13.10 -13.86 -3.86
N ALA A 187 -12.15 -13.48 -2.99
CA ALA A 187 -11.04 -14.35 -2.60
C ALA A 187 -11.51 -15.69 -2.02
N ILE A 188 -12.50 -15.67 -1.11
CA ILE A 188 -13.07 -16.87 -0.49
C ILE A 188 -13.72 -17.76 -1.56
N ARG A 189 -14.53 -17.18 -2.45
CA ARG A 189 -15.20 -17.91 -3.54
C ARG A 189 -14.20 -18.55 -4.48
N GLU A 190 -13.20 -17.80 -4.94
CA GLU A 190 -12.18 -18.26 -5.87
C GLU A 190 -11.35 -19.43 -5.30
N VAL A 191 -11.04 -19.41 -4.00
CA VAL A 191 -10.36 -20.52 -3.33
C VAL A 191 -11.25 -21.75 -3.21
N ILE A 192 -12.49 -21.60 -2.73
CA ILE A 192 -13.42 -22.73 -2.58
C ILE A 192 -13.71 -23.37 -3.94
N LEU A 193 -13.88 -22.57 -5.00
CA LEU A 193 -14.10 -23.06 -6.35
C LEU A 193 -12.96 -24.00 -6.80
N ARG A 194 -11.71 -23.64 -6.51
CA ARG A 194 -10.52 -24.42 -6.83
C ARG A 194 -10.46 -25.73 -6.04
N PHE A 195 -10.76 -25.66 -4.73
CA PHE A 195 -10.85 -26.87 -3.90
C PHE A 195 -11.91 -27.84 -4.42
N MET A 196 -13.07 -27.32 -4.85
CA MET A 196 -14.14 -28.13 -5.43
C MET A 196 -13.77 -28.71 -6.81
N ARG A 197 -12.84 -28.09 -7.54
CA ARG A 197 -12.25 -28.63 -8.78
C ARG A 197 -11.11 -29.63 -8.50
N GLY A 198 -10.94 -30.08 -7.26
CA GLY A 198 -9.89 -31.00 -6.88
C GLY A 198 -8.49 -30.39 -6.83
N GLN A 199 -8.35 -29.06 -6.98
CA GLN A 199 -7.05 -28.42 -6.89
C GLN A 199 -6.53 -28.46 -5.46
N ARG A 200 -5.28 -28.90 -5.29
CA ARG A 200 -4.64 -29.09 -3.97
C ARG A 200 -3.61 -28.03 -3.66
N ARG A 201 -3.19 -27.21 -4.62
CA ARG A 201 -2.22 -26.13 -4.42
C ARG A 201 -2.84 -24.82 -4.88
N VAL A 202 -3.06 -23.92 -3.93
CA VAL A 202 -3.75 -22.65 -4.17
C VAL A 202 -3.04 -21.51 -3.45
N LEU A 203 -2.88 -20.37 -4.15
CA LEU A 203 -2.23 -19.16 -3.60
C LEU A 203 -3.22 -17.99 -3.54
N LEU A 204 -3.20 -17.25 -2.43
CA LEU A 204 -3.79 -15.91 -2.32
C LEU A 204 -2.69 -14.87 -2.13
N ALA A 205 -2.65 -13.84 -2.99
CA ALA A 205 -1.74 -12.72 -2.85
C ALA A 205 -2.51 -11.44 -2.50
N MET A 206 -2.44 -10.99 -1.25
CA MET A 206 -3.26 -9.88 -0.75
C MET A 206 -2.46 -8.99 0.18
N ALA A 207 -2.43 -7.68 -0.09
CA ALA A 207 -1.64 -6.71 0.67
C ALA A 207 -1.90 -6.78 2.19
N THR A 208 -0.89 -6.42 2.99
CA THR A 208 -1.05 -6.35 4.45
C THR A 208 -2.15 -5.36 4.83
N GLY A 209 -2.95 -5.71 5.85
CA GLY A 209 -4.10 -4.92 6.27
C GLY A 209 -5.42 -5.30 5.61
N THR A 210 -5.42 -6.17 4.59
CA THR A 210 -6.63 -6.61 3.86
C THR A 210 -7.41 -7.74 4.53
N GLY A 211 -6.93 -8.27 5.67
CA GLY A 211 -7.66 -9.27 6.46
C GLY A 211 -7.45 -10.75 6.07
N LYS A 212 -6.25 -11.13 5.61
CA LYS A 212 -5.90 -12.53 5.23
C LYS A 212 -6.35 -13.59 6.25
N THR A 213 -6.08 -13.39 7.54
CA THR A 213 -6.50 -14.31 8.62
C THR A 213 -8.02 -14.47 8.70
N PHE A 214 -8.78 -13.40 8.42
CA PHE A 214 -10.24 -13.46 8.38
C PHE A 214 -10.76 -14.26 7.18
N ILE A 215 -10.10 -14.12 6.03
CA ILE A 215 -10.41 -14.91 4.82
C ILE A 215 -10.17 -16.39 5.09
N ALA A 216 -9.00 -16.74 5.66
CA ALA A 216 -8.71 -18.11 6.08
C ALA A 216 -9.77 -18.67 7.03
N PHE A 217 -10.17 -17.88 8.05
CA PHE A 217 -11.25 -18.24 8.96
C PHE A 217 -12.57 -18.52 8.22
N GLN A 218 -13.00 -17.64 7.32
CA GLN A 218 -14.26 -17.81 6.59
C GLN A 218 -14.23 -18.98 5.61
N ILE A 219 -13.08 -19.26 4.98
CA ILE A 219 -12.89 -20.46 4.15
C ILE A 219 -13.09 -21.71 5.00
N VAL A 220 -12.37 -21.82 6.13
CA VAL A 220 -12.49 -22.97 7.03
C VAL A 220 -13.91 -23.09 7.59
N TRP A 221 -14.54 -21.96 7.95
CA TRP A 221 -15.93 -21.93 8.41
C TRP A 221 -16.88 -22.56 7.40
N LYS A 222 -16.84 -22.09 6.14
CA LYS A 222 -17.72 -22.60 5.09
C LYS A 222 -17.44 -24.06 4.78
N LEU A 223 -16.18 -24.50 4.76
CA LEU A 223 -15.81 -25.88 4.46
C LEU A 223 -16.16 -26.87 5.58
N VAL A 224 -15.98 -26.49 6.85
CA VAL A 224 -16.27 -27.33 8.01
C VAL A 224 -17.77 -27.35 8.28
N LYS A 225 -18.44 -26.20 8.31
CA LYS A 225 -19.86 -26.10 8.67
C LYS A 225 -20.81 -26.61 7.59
N SER A 226 -20.38 -26.60 6.32
CA SER A 226 -21.11 -27.33 5.26
C SER A 226 -20.91 -28.84 5.31
N GLY A 227 -19.90 -29.33 6.05
CA GLY A 227 -19.51 -30.73 6.05
C GLY A 227 -18.71 -31.16 4.82
N TRP A 228 -18.32 -30.23 3.93
CA TRP A 228 -17.55 -30.54 2.73
C TRP A 228 -16.21 -31.20 3.04
N LEU A 229 -15.42 -30.67 3.98
CA LEU A 229 -14.15 -31.32 4.36
C LEU A 229 -14.36 -32.71 4.96
N LYS A 230 -15.42 -32.88 5.77
CA LYS A 230 -15.77 -34.19 6.33
C LYS A 230 -16.16 -35.19 5.25
N SER A 231 -16.79 -34.74 4.16
CA SER A 231 -17.19 -35.63 3.05
C SER A 231 -16.00 -36.24 2.30
N LEU A 232 -14.81 -35.61 2.35
CA LEU A 232 -13.59 -36.18 1.79
C LEU A 232 -13.11 -37.42 2.57
N HIS A 233 -13.41 -37.48 3.87
CA HIS A 233 -13.04 -38.58 4.77
C HIS A 233 -14.17 -38.89 5.77
N PRO A 234 -15.23 -39.62 5.35
CA PRO A 234 -16.44 -39.82 6.16
C PRO A 234 -16.21 -40.45 7.55
N ASP A 235 -15.13 -41.23 7.68
CA ASP A 235 -14.79 -41.99 8.89
C ASP A 235 -14.14 -41.16 10.01
N ARG A 236 -13.79 -39.88 9.75
CA ARG A 236 -13.13 -39.01 10.74
C ARG A 236 -13.59 -37.55 10.65
N PRO A 237 -13.43 -36.73 11.71
CA PRO A 237 -13.68 -35.30 11.62
C PRO A 237 -12.69 -34.61 10.65
N ALA A 238 -13.12 -33.44 10.17
CA ALA A 238 -12.28 -32.56 9.37
C ALA A 238 -11.13 -32.00 10.21
N ARG A 239 -9.91 -32.07 9.68
CA ARG A 239 -8.69 -31.63 10.37
C ARG A 239 -7.97 -30.58 9.55
N VAL A 240 -7.76 -29.42 10.17
CA VAL A 240 -7.13 -28.26 9.53
C VAL A 240 -5.89 -27.86 10.30
N LEU A 241 -4.79 -27.61 9.59
CA LEU A 241 -3.55 -27.06 10.14
C LEU A 241 -3.34 -25.64 9.64
N PHE A 242 -3.28 -24.67 10.55
CA PHE A 242 -2.86 -23.30 10.28
C PHE A 242 -1.40 -23.11 10.72
N LEU A 243 -0.53 -22.80 9.77
CA LEU A 243 0.88 -22.53 9.98
C LEU A 243 1.17 -21.05 9.86
N ALA A 244 1.84 -20.53 10.87
CA ALA A 244 2.34 -19.16 10.89
C ALA A 244 3.86 -19.13 11.07
N ASP A 245 4.48 -18.02 10.69
CA ASP A 245 5.91 -17.83 10.89
C ASP A 245 6.31 -17.57 12.35
N ARG A 246 5.45 -16.89 13.12
CA ARG A 246 5.75 -16.44 14.49
C ARG A 246 4.63 -16.78 15.46
N VAL A 247 5.00 -16.94 16.74
CA VAL A 247 4.07 -17.21 17.83
C VAL A 247 2.93 -16.20 17.87
N VAL A 248 3.23 -14.90 17.74
CA VAL A 248 2.22 -13.82 17.75
C VAL A 248 1.21 -13.98 16.60
N LEU A 249 1.66 -14.34 15.40
CA LEU A 249 0.79 -14.58 14.24
C LEU A 249 -0.07 -15.84 14.43
N ARG A 250 0.52 -16.93 14.97
CA ARG A 250 -0.20 -18.15 15.33
C ARG A 250 -1.31 -17.85 16.34
N ASP A 251 -1.00 -17.08 17.38
CA ASP A 251 -1.94 -16.78 18.46
C ASP A 251 -3.05 -15.83 17.97
N GLN A 252 -2.72 -14.88 17.10
CA GLN A 252 -3.72 -14.05 16.40
C GLN A 252 -4.68 -14.91 15.57
N ALA A 253 -4.17 -15.90 14.83
CA ALA A 253 -5.01 -16.83 14.08
C ALA A 253 -5.86 -17.71 15.01
N TYR A 254 -5.27 -18.28 16.07
CA TYR A 254 -5.99 -19.07 17.07
C TYR A 254 -7.19 -18.32 17.67
N ASN A 255 -6.97 -17.04 18.01
CA ASN A 255 -8.00 -16.16 18.55
C ASN A 255 -9.07 -15.80 17.51
N ALA A 256 -8.68 -15.54 16.26
CA ALA A 256 -9.64 -15.26 15.18
C ALA A 256 -10.60 -16.43 14.90
N PHE A 257 -10.21 -17.66 15.25
CA PHE A 257 -11.01 -18.86 15.10
C PHE A 257 -11.86 -19.20 16.34
N SER A 258 -11.91 -18.33 17.36
CA SER A 258 -12.77 -18.52 18.53
C SER A 258 -14.25 -18.80 18.23
N PRO A 259 -14.86 -18.32 17.12
CA PRO A 259 -16.23 -18.71 16.75
C PRO A 259 -16.49 -20.21 16.58
N PHE A 260 -15.44 -21.04 16.47
CA PHE A 260 -15.59 -22.49 16.41
C PHE A 260 -15.82 -23.14 17.78
N ALA A 261 -15.51 -22.47 18.89
CA ALA A 261 -15.74 -22.99 20.23
C ALA A 261 -17.21 -22.78 20.60
N ASP A 262 -17.99 -23.86 20.74
CA ASP A 262 -19.42 -23.84 21.03
C ASP A 262 -19.77 -24.20 22.50
N GLY A 263 -18.76 -24.22 23.37
CA GLY A 263 -18.91 -24.42 24.82
C GLY A 263 -18.95 -25.89 25.28
N ALA A 264 -19.21 -26.85 24.39
CA ALA A 264 -19.18 -28.28 24.72
C ALA A 264 -17.76 -28.88 24.69
N ALA A 265 -16.94 -28.45 23.73
CA ALA A 265 -15.51 -28.72 23.65
C ALA A 265 -14.84 -27.69 22.75
N ASP A 266 -13.62 -27.25 23.05
CA ASP A 266 -12.85 -26.40 22.15
C ASP A 266 -12.17 -27.28 21.07
N PRO A 267 -12.54 -27.17 19.78
CA PRO A 267 -11.92 -27.96 18.72
C PRO A 267 -10.50 -27.47 18.38
N ARG A 268 -10.10 -26.30 18.88
CA ARG A 268 -8.82 -25.66 18.57
C ARG A 268 -7.70 -26.17 19.46
N TYR A 269 -6.49 -26.19 18.91
CA TYR A 269 -5.30 -26.62 19.60
C TYR A 269 -4.07 -25.86 19.12
N LYS A 270 -3.34 -25.26 20.06
CA LYS A 270 -2.02 -24.67 19.80
C LYS A 270 -0.96 -25.77 19.95
N ILE A 271 -0.19 -25.98 18.88
CA ILE A 271 0.98 -26.85 18.89
C ILE A 271 2.11 -26.07 19.57
N GLU A 272 2.50 -26.51 20.77
CA GLU A 272 3.51 -25.84 21.60
C GLU A 272 4.78 -26.69 21.81
N GLY A 273 4.73 -28.00 21.53
CA GLY A 273 5.88 -28.89 21.65
C GLY A 273 5.51 -30.37 21.53
N HIS A 274 6.45 -31.25 21.90
CA HIS A 274 6.25 -32.70 21.88
C HIS A 274 5.65 -33.20 23.21
N PRO A 275 4.84 -34.28 23.19
CA PRO A 275 4.13 -34.86 22.04
C PRO A 275 2.89 -34.02 21.67
N PRO A 276 2.44 -34.04 20.40
CA PRO A 276 1.26 -33.30 19.99
C PRO A 276 -0.04 -34.02 20.41
N ASN A 277 -1.12 -33.26 20.64
CA ASN A 277 -2.45 -33.81 20.87
C ASN A 277 -3.18 -34.13 19.55
N LEU A 278 -3.51 -35.39 19.28
CA LEU A 278 -4.16 -35.83 18.03
C LEU A 278 -5.70 -35.86 18.07
N ASN A 279 -6.32 -35.44 19.19
CA ASN A 279 -7.76 -35.52 19.43
C ASN A 279 -8.49 -34.19 19.20
N ARG A 280 -7.96 -33.33 18.34
CA ARG A 280 -8.48 -31.99 18.05
C ARG A 280 -8.74 -31.89 16.54
N ASP A 281 -9.41 -30.82 16.13
CA ASP A 281 -9.83 -30.64 14.74
C ASP A 281 -9.10 -29.47 14.07
N LEU A 282 -8.85 -28.38 14.83
CA LEU A 282 -8.22 -27.17 14.32
C LEU A 282 -6.87 -26.95 15.00
N TYR A 283 -5.80 -27.07 14.23
CA TYR A 283 -4.43 -27.03 14.71
C TYR A 283 -3.76 -25.71 14.33
N PHE A 284 -3.06 -25.10 15.27
CA PHE A 284 -2.33 -23.85 15.06
C PHE A 284 -0.88 -24.06 15.46
N GLY A 285 0.04 -23.92 14.52
CA GLY A 285 1.46 -24.18 14.74
C GLY A 285 2.35 -23.11 14.12
N ILE A 286 3.61 -23.11 14.53
CA ILE A 286 4.67 -22.38 13.84
C ILE A 286 5.66 -23.36 13.23
N TYR A 287 6.27 -23.00 12.10
CA TYR A 287 7.19 -23.89 11.38
C TYR A 287 8.32 -24.40 12.28
N HIS A 288 8.93 -23.52 13.08
CA HIS A 288 10.01 -23.89 13.97
C HIS A 288 9.60 -24.99 14.97
N THR A 289 8.40 -24.90 15.54
CA THR A 289 7.88 -25.92 16.47
C THR A 289 7.55 -27.21 15.74
N LEU A 290 7.04 -27.17 14.51
CA LEU A 290 6.80 -28.39 13.75
C LEU A 290 8.09 -29.10 13.35
N TRP A 291 9.14 -28.33 13.04
CA TRP A 291 10.45 -28.83 12.62
C TRP A 291 11.36 -29.23 13.78
N SER A 292 11.00 -28.91 15.03
CA SER A 292 11.78 -29.33 16.20
C SER A 292 11.82 -30.84 16.33
N GLN A 293 12.95 -31.37 16.77
CA GLN A 293 13.16 -32.78 17.05
C GLN A 293 12.90 -33.10 18.51
N ASP A 294 12.43 -34.31 18.78
CA ASP A 294 12.43 -34.89 20.12
C ASP A 294 13.77 -35.57 20.45
N ASP A 295 13.86 -36.17 21.65
CA ASP A 295 15.04 -36.90 22.12
C ASP A 295 15.44 -38.09 21.22
N GLN A 296 14.55 -38.55 20.33
CA GLN A 296 14.80 -39.62 19.36
C GLN A 296 15.14 -39.09 17.96
N GLY A 297 15.32 -37.77 17.81
CA GLY A 297 15.63 -37.12 16.54
C GLY A 297 14.43 -36.99 15.59
N LYS A 298 13.22 -37.38 16.03
CA LYS A 298 12.01 -37.34 15.21
C LYS A 298 11.37 -35.96 15.29
N ARG A 299 11.08 -35.35 14.13
CA ARG A 299 10.47 -34.03 14.07
C ARG A 299 9.01 -34.07 14.49
N LEU A 300 8.50 -32.97 15.02
CA LEU A 300 7.14 -32.92 15.58
C LEU A 300 6.07 -33.23 14.52
N PHE A 301 6.23 -32.72 13.30
CA PHE A 301 5.28 -32.99 12.22
C PHE A 301 5.19 -34.49 11.85
N GLU A 302 6.29 -35.24 11.97
CA GLU A 302 6.34 -36.68 11.69
C GLU A 302 5.58 -37.53 12.73
N LYS A 303 5.18 -36.92 13.85
CA LYS A 303 4.32 -37.56 14.86
C LYS A 303 2.84 -37.54 14.47
N PHE A 304 2.47 -36.69 13.51
CA PHE A 304 1.17 -36.77 12.86
C PHE A 304 1.24 -37.76 11.69
N PRO A 305 0.20 -38.56 11.43
CA PRO A 305 0.10 -39.33 10.19
C PRO A 305 0.20 -38.42 8.94
N PRO A 306 0.80 -38.86 7.82
CA PRO A 306 0.91 -38.06 6.59
C PRO A 306 -0.43 -37.62 6.00
N ASP A 307 -1.50 -38.39 6.23
CA ASP A 307 -2.88 -38.16 5.78
C ASP A 307 -3.78 -37.59 6.90
N PHE A 308 -3.17 -37.07 7.96
CA PHE A 308 -3.90 -36.58 9.14
C PHE A 308 -4.71 -35.32 8.86
N PHE A 309 -4.16 -34.39 8.06
CA PHE A 309 -4.79 -33.10 7.76
C PHE A 309 -5.49 -33.14 6.39
N ASP A 310 -6.65 -32.49 6.31
CA ASP A 310 -7.40 -32.32 5.06
C ASP A 310 -7.04 -31.00 4.37
N LEU A 311 -6.69 -29.98 5.17
CA LEU A 311 -6.31 -28.65 4.74
C LEU A 311 -5.15 -28.11 5.57
N VAL A 312 -4.11 -27.60 4.90
CA VAL A 312 -2.99 -26.88 5.48
C VAL A 312 -3.00 -25.44 4.95
N ILE A 313 -3.10 -24.47 5.85
CA ILE A 313 -3.11 -23.04 5.55
C ILE A 313 -1.79 -22.44 6.02
N ILE A 314 -1.16 -21.63 5.16
CA ILE A 314 0.22 -21.18 5.31
C ILE A 314 0.21 -19.65 5.17
N ASP A 315 0.28 -18.95 6.31
CA ASP A 315 0.34 -17.49 6.30
C ASP A 315 1.78 -17.01 6.09
N GLU A 316 1.94 -15.91 5.34
CA GLU A 316 3.22 -15.31 4.96
C GLU A 316 4.17 -16.29 4.22
N CYS A 317 3.63 -17.05 3.27
CA CYS A 317 4.29 -18.15 2.54
C CYS A 317 5.45 -17.77 1.59
N HIS A 318 6.04 -16.58 1.73
CA HIS A 318 7.07 -16.01 0.85
C HIS A 318 8.46 -15.87 1.50
N ARG A 319 8.69 -16.40 2.70
CA ARG A 319 9.98 -16.25 3.42
C ARG A 319 10.99 -17.33 3.03
N SER A 320 12.26 -17.05 3.36
CA SER A 320 13.48 -17.87 3.17
C SER A 320 13.45 -19.28 3.80
N GLY A 321 12.33 -19.71 4.37
CA GLY A 321 12.10 -21.03 4.93
C GLY A 321 11.65 -22.08 3.92
N TRP A 322 11.66 -21.79 2.61
CA TRP A 322 11.16 -22.72 1.58
C TRP A 322 11.68 -24.16 1.76
N GLY A 323 12.97 -24.34 2.10
CA GLY A 323 13.53 -25.66 2.39
C GLY A 323 12.82 -26.40 3.54
N THR A 324 12.69 -25.78 4.71
CA THR A 324 12.06 -26.41 5.89
C THR A 324 10.54 -26.53 5.75
N TRP A 325 9.90 -25.57 5.10
CA TRP A 325 8.47 -25.59 4.80
C TRP A 325 8.15 -26.72 3.85
N ARG A 326 8.93 -26.85 2.78
CA ARG A 326 8.74 -27.88 1.77
C ARG A 326 8.77 -29.27 2.37
N GLU A 327 9.63 -29.56 3.35
CA GLU A 327 9.61 -30.86 4.05
C GLU A 327 8.26 -31.13 4.76
N ILE A 328 7.69 -30.13 5.44
CA ILE A 328 6.39 -30.24 6.11
C ILE A 328 5.27 -30.41 5.08
N LEU A 329 5.31 -29.63 4.00
CA LEU A 329 4.29 -29.67 2.95
C LEU A 329 4.36 -30.97 2.14
N ASP A 330 5.55 -31.44 1.80
CA ASP A 330 5.74 -32.70 1.10
C ASP A 330 5.30 -33.89 1.98
N TYR A 331 5.49 -33.81 3.30
CA TYR A 331 4.96 -34.80 4.24
C TYR A 331 3.43 -34.84 4.24
N PHE A 332 2.77 -33.67 4.28
CA PHE A 332 1.30 -33.56 4.22
C PHE A 332 0.75 -33.43 2.78
N GLN A 333 1.45 -33.94 1.77
CA GLN A 333 1.13 -33.73 0.34
C GLN A 333 -0.30 -34.08 -0.08
N ASN A 334 -0.97 -34.98 0.63
CA ASN A 334 -2.35 -35.38 0.34
C ASN A 334 -3.38 -34.33 0.74
N ALA A 335 -3.03 -33.45 1.67
CA ALA A 335 -3.87 -32.32 2.08
C ALA A 335 -3.94 -31.27 0.97
N ILE A 336 -5.01 -30.48 1.01
CA ILE A 336 -5.10 -29.23 0.26
C ILE A 336 -4.19 -28.22 0.94
N HIS A 337 -3.38 -27.49 0.17
CA HIS A 337 -2.51 -26.44 0.67
C HIS A 337 -2.96 -25.08 0.17
N LEU A 338 -3.26 -24.18 1.11
CA LEU A 338 -3.59 -22.79 0.85
C LEU A 338 -2.44 -21.89 1.33
N GLY A 339 -1.68 -21.36 0.37
CA GLY A 339 -0.69 -20.32 0.63
C GLY A 339 -1.35 -18.93 0.68
N MET A 340 -0.94 -18.10 1.63
CA MET A 340 -1.31 -16.68 1.67
C MET A 340 -0.05 -15.82 1.76
N THR A 341 0.05 -14.79 0.93
CA THR A 341 1.19 -13.86 0.90
C THR A 341 0.72 -12.42 0.82
N ALA A 342 1.51 -11.51 1.41
CA ALA A 342 1.31 -10.06 1.30
C ALA A 342 1.91 -9.45 0.03
N THR A 343 2.72 -10.22 -0.70
CA THR A 343 3.63 -9.71 -1.72
C THR A 343 3.39 -10.39 -3.06
N PRO A 344 3.43 -9.64 -4.17
CA PRO A 344 3.30 -10.21 -5.50
C PRO A 344 4.49 -11.13 -5.82
N LYS A 345 4.42 -11.82 -6.96
CA LYS A 345 5.55 -12.61 -7.47
C LYS A 345 6.76 -11.71 -7.68
N GLN A 346 7.88 -12.07 -7.06
CA GLN A 346 9.16 -11.40 -7.09
C GLN A 346 10.27 -12.45 -7.11
N ASP A 347 11.49 -12.04 -7.45
CA ASP A 347 12.65 -12.94 -7.55
C ASP A 347 12.90 -13.73 -6.25
N ASP A 348 12.67 -13.09 -5.10
CA ASP A 348 12.86 -13.69 -3.77
C ASP A 348 11.78 -14.72 -3.37
N ASN A 349 10.67 -14.81 -4.11
CA ASN A 349 9.54 -15.71 -3.78
C ASN A 349 9.05 -16.56 -4.97
N ILE A 350 9.88 -16.73 -6.00
CA ILE A 350 9.55 -17.52 -7.21
C ILE A 350 9.10 -18.93 -6.83
N ASP A 351 9.81 -19.58 -5.91
CA ASP A 351 9.53 -20.96 -5.50
C ASP A 351 8.12 -21.12 -4.88
N THR A 352 7.67 -20.11 -4.12
CA THR A 352 6.31 -20.07 -3.56
C THR A 352 5.27 -20.08 -4.66
N TYR A 353 5.39 -19.19 -5.64
CA TYR A 353 4.46 -19.15 -6.77
C TYR A 353 4.54 -20.40 -7.62
N ALA A 354 5.75 -20.94 -7.85
CA ALA A 354 5.94 -22.18 -8.59
C ALA A 354 5.21 -23.36 -7.95
N TYR A 355 5.16 -23.44 -6.62
CA TYR A 355 4.46 -24.50 -5.90
C TYR A 355 2.95 -24.28 -5.80
N PHE A 356 2.51 -23.12 -5.32
CA PHE A 356 1.08 -22.90 -5.06
C PHE A 356 0.27 -22.55 -6.31
N CYS A 357 0.92 -22.06 -7.37
CA CYS A 357 0.28 -21.82 -8.67
C CYS A 357 0.57 -22.95 -9.66
N ALA A 358 1.12 -24.09 -9.21
CA ALA A 358 1.46 -25.22 -10.06
C ALA A 358 0.23 -25.79 -10.81
N GLU A 359 -0.97 -25.63 -10.28
CA GLU A 359 -2.21 -26.16 -10.83
C GLU A 359 -3.06 -25.09 -11.54
N GLU A 360 -2.58 -23.84 -11.57
CA GLU A 360 -3.26 -22.72 -12.23
C GLU A 360 -2.98 -22.71 -13.74
N PRO A 361 -3.93 -22.25 -14.57
CA PRO A 361 -3.73 -22.10 -15.99
C PRO A 361 -2.66 -21.04 -16.28
N GLU A 362 -1.91 -21.28 -17.34
CA GLU A 362 -0.90 -20.35 -17.82
C GLU A 362 -1.55 -19.29 -18.71
N ILE A 363 -1.33 -18.01 -18.39
CA ILE A 363 -1.90 -16.86 -19.09
C ILE A 363 -0.79 -15.92 -19.56
N ALA A 364 -1.04 -15.14 -20.60
CA ALA A 364 -0.13 -14.07 -21.02
C ALA A 364 0.04 -13.04 -19.89
N ILE A 365 1.28 -12.56 -19.69
CA ILE A 365 1.58 -11.48 -18.73
C ILE A 365 0.85 -10.20 -19.15
N ASP A 366 0.83 -9.93 -20.45
CA ASP A 366 0.10 -8.84 -21.07
C ASP A 366 -0.77 -9.41 -22.19
N PRO A 367 -2.11 -9.41 -22.05
CA PRO A 367 -3.01 -9.92 -23.08
C PRO A 367 -2.87 -9.21 -24.43
N GLU A 368 -2.46 -7.93 -24.42
CA GLU A 368 -2.24 -7.13 -25.63
C GLU A 368 -0.84 -7.37 -26.23
N HIS A 369 0.10 -7.86 -25.42
CA HIS A 369 1.49 -8.14 -25.81
C HIS A 369 1.95 -9.53 -25.34
N PRO A 370 1.43 -10.63 -25.94
CA PRO A 370 1.72 -12.00 -25.50
C PRO A 370 3.21 -12.39 -25.57
N GLU A 371 3.99 -11.70 -26.41
CA GLU A 371 5.43 -11.88 -26.55
C GLU A 371 6.21 -11.56 -25.26
N LYS A 372 5.60 -10.82 -24.32
CA LYS A 372 6.18 -10.54 -23.00
C LYS A 372 6.23 -11.77 -22.09
N GLY A 373 5.69 -12.90 -22.55
CA GLY A 373 5.74 -14.19 -21.86
C GLY A 373 4.45 -14.50 -21.11
N THR A 374 4.47 -15.64 -20.43
CA THR A 374 3.32 -16.21 -19.73
C THR A 374 3.63 -16.43 -18.25
N TRP A 375 2.58 -16.51 -17.44
CA TRP A 375 2.69 -16.84 -16.02
C TRP A 375 1.43 -17.52 -15.50
N ARG A 376 1.56 -18.17 -14.34
CA ARG A 376 0.45 -18.77 -13.60
C ARG A 376 0.09 -17.85 -12.44
N PRO A 377 -1.05 -17.15 -12.47
CA PRO A 377 -1.43 -16.21 -11.44
C PRO A 377 -1.93 -16.97 -10.20
N PRO A 378 -1.83 -16.37 -9.00
CA PRO A 378 -2.52 -16.86 -7.81
C PRO A 378 -4.04 -16.80 -8.02
N ALA A 379 -4.77 -17.57 -7.21
CA ALA A 379 -6.21 -17.69 -7.29
C ALA A 379 -6.95 -16.35 -7.23
N TYR A 380 -6.42 -15.42 -6.44
CA TYR A 380 -6.88 -14.04 -6.39
C TYR A 380 -5.75 -13.10 -5.95
N GLN A 381 -5.80 -11.86 -6.45
CA GLN A 381 -4.85 -10.79 -6.13
C GLN A 381 -5.55 -9.52 -5.68
N TYR A 382 -5.06 -8.93 -4.59
CA TYR A 382 -5.52 -7.63 -4.11
C TYR A 382 -4.36 -6.78 -3.59
N SER A 383 -3.94 -5.81 -4.40
CA SER A 383 -2.74 -5.02 -4.15
C SER A 383 -2.95 -3.90 -3.14
N LEU A 384 -1.85 -3.33 -2.63
CA LEU A 384 -1.90 -2.16 -1.75
C LEU A 384 -2.46 -0.96 -2.52
N GLY A 385 -2.04 -0.78 -3.77
CA GLY A 385 -2.55 0.25 -4.66
C GLY A 385 -4.07 0.18 -4.86
N ARG A 386 -4.60 -1.01 -5.13
CA ARG A 386 -6.06 -1.23 -5.25
C ARG A 386 -6.78 -0.96 -3.92
N GLY A 387 -6.21 -1.42 -2.81
CA GLY A 387 -6.78 -1.15 -1.48
C GLY A 387 -6.86 0.33 -1.12
N ILE A 388 -5.90 1.14 -1.58
CA ILE A 388 -5.91 2.60 -1.42
C ILE A 388 -6.96 3.23 -2.34
N GLU A 389 -7.02 2.80 -3.61
CA GLU A 389 -7.99 3.31 -4.59
C GLU A 389 -9.44 3.04 -4.17
N ASP A 390 -9.71 1.84 -3.67
CA ASP A 390 -11.03 1.48 -3.15
C ASP A 390 -11.33 2.16 -1.80
N GLY A 391 -10.31 2.69 -1.12
CA GLY A 391 -10.46 3.41 0.15
C GLY A 391 -10.55 2.53 1.40
N PHE A 392 -10.15 1.25 1.29
CA PHE A 392 -10.03 0.29 2.39
C PHE A 392 -8.69 0.38 3.11
N LEU A 393 -7.66 0.87 2.43
CA LEU A 393 -6.33 1.11 2.99
C LEU A 393 -6.02 2.61 3.00
N ALA A 394 -5.24 3.01 3.99
CA ALA A 394 -4.74 4.36 4.18
C ALA A 394 -3.75 4.73 3.07
N THR A 395 -3.86 5.95 2.56
CA THR A 395 -2.89 6.52 1.62
C THR A 395 -1.61 6.97 2.34
N TYR A 396 -0.56 7.39 1.63
CA TYR A 396 0.72 7.76 2.24
C TYR A 396 1.44 8.94 1.60
N LYS A 397 2.23 9.66 2.42
CA LYS A 397 3.20 10.69 1.98
C LYS A 397 4.62 10.18 2.20
N VAL A 398 5.54 10.48 1.29
CA VAL A 398 6.96 10.08 1.42
C VAL A 398 7.83 11.31 1.65
N HIS A 399 8.60 11.32 2.74
CA HIS A 399 9.62 12.32 3.04
C HIS A 399 10.99 11.66 2.86
N ARG A 400 11.69 11.95 1.76
CA ARG A 400 13.07 11.51 1.58
C ARG A 400 14.01 12.55 2.16
N VAL A 401 14.93 12.10 3.01
CA VAL A 401 15.90 12.96 3.67
C VAL A 401 17.29 12.37 3.45
N ARG A 402 18.26 13.18 3.06
CA ARG A 402 19.66 12.75 2.92
C ARG A 402 20.56 13.64 3.76
N THR A 403 21.47 13.03 4.50
CA THR A 403 22.54 13.76 5.19
C THR A 403 23.65 14.14 4.20
N THR A 404 24.48 15.11 4.55
CA THR A 404 25.67 15.50 3.77
C THR A 404 26.55 14.30 3.44
N ILE A 405 26.84 13.46 4.44
CA ILE A 405 27.70 12.30 4.25
C ILE A 405 27.04 11.15 3.47
N ASP A 406 25.70 11.05 3.49
CA ASP A 406 24.98 10.11 2.62
C ASP A 406 24.96 10.56 1.15
N ARG A 407 25.08 11.87 0.90
CA ARG A 407 25.13 12.44 -0.46
C ARG A 407 26.55 12.36 -1.05
N GLU A 408 27.56 12.72 -0.27
CA GLU A 408 28.94 12.88 -0.74
C GLU A 408 29.77 11.60 -0.56
N GLY A 409 29.38 10.73 0.37
CA GLY A 409 30.20 9.64 0.86
C GLY A 409 31.20 10.13 1.92
N LEU A 410 31.69 9.20 2.73
CA LEU A 410 32.65 9.49 3.79
C LEU A 410 34.03 8.93 3.43
N ARG A 411 35.02 9.82 3.36
CA ARG A 411 36.44 9.47 3.30
C ARG A 411 37.03 9.63 4.70
N LEU A 412 37.78 8.63 5.17
CA LEU A 412 38.34 8.67 6.53
C LEU A 412 39.42 9.75 6.68
N GLN A 413 40.15 10.06 5.60
CA GLN A 413 41.18 11.12 5.60
C GLN A 413 40.53 12.49 5.84
N ASP A 414 39.50 12.82 5.06
CA ASP A 414 38.72 14.06 5.20
C ASP A 414 38.10 14.18 6.60
N ALA A 415 37.63 13.07 7.18
CA ALA A 415 37.09 13.05 8.54
C ALA A 415 38.15 13.43 9.58
N VAL A 416 39.37 12.88 9.48
CA VAL A 416 40.49 13.22 10.37
C VAL A 416 40.91 14.68 10.18
N GLU A 417 40.93 15.19 8.94
CA GLU A 417 41.23 16.59 8.66
C GLU A 417 40.20 17.56 9.28
N GLN A 418 38.94 17.15 9.37
CA GLN A 418 37.87 17.87 10.06
C GLN A 418 37.92 17.74 11.59
N GLY A 419 38.90 17.01 12.13
CA GLY A 419 39.09 16.80 13.57
C GLY A 419 38.26 15.66 14.17
N ALA A 420 37.68 14.78 13.33
CA ALA A 420 36.96 13.61 13.81
C ALA A 420 37.93 12.54 14.34
N GLU A 421 37.54 11.89 15.44
CA GLU A 421 38.22 10.72 15.97
C GLU A 421 37.80 9.47 15.20
N VAL A 422 38.77 8.81 14.54
CA VAL A 422 38.54 7.59 13.77
C VAL A 422 39.18 6.40 14.48
N PHE A 423 38.33 5.48 14.97
CA PHE A 423 38.75 4.22 15.55
C PHE A 423 38.63 3.09 14.53
N ILE A 424 39.78 2.54 14.12
CA ILE A 424 39.86 1.40 13.19
C ILE A 424 40.32 0.17 13.98
N PRO A 425 39.51 -0.89 14.09
CA PRO A 425 39.93 -2.15 14.68
C PRO A 425 41.08 -2.78 13.87
N GLU A 426 42.04 -3.43 14.55
CA GLU A 426 43.26 -4.01 13.93
C GLU A 426 42.96 -5.03 12.79
N GLU A 427 41.78 -5.63 12.81
CA GLU A 427 41.35 -6.68 11.88
C GLU A 427 40.67 -6.13 10.59
N VAL A 428 40.49 -4.80 10.49
CA VAL A 428 39.70 -4.16 9.43
C VAL A 428 40.59 -3.34 8.50
N GLU A 429 40.55 -3.66 7.21
CA GLU A 429 41.16 -2.83 6.15
C GLU A 429 40.18 -1.72 5.75
N PRO A 430 40.54 -0.44 5.89
CA PRO A 430 39.65 0.66 5.56
C PRO A 430 39.47 0.81 4.05
N ARG A 431 38.24 1.13 3.62
CA ARG A 431 37.93 1.58 2.26
C ARG A 431 38.31 3.04 2.05
N GLU A 432 38.46 3.41 0.78
CA GLU A 432 38.67 4.79 0.34
C GLU A 432 37.43 5.66 0.60
N ILE A 433 36.24 5.17 0.21
CA ILE A 433 34.96 5.86 0.41
C ILE A 433 33.94 4.89 1.01
N TYR A 434 33.22 5.36 2.02
CA TYR A 434 32.08 4.70 2.62
C TYR A 434 30.79 5.41 2.20
N THR A 435 29.79 4.64 1.79
CA THR A 435 28.46 5.17 1.42
C THR A 435 27.39 4.56 2.33
N THR A 436 26.12 4.96 2.15
CA THR A 436 24.99 4.53 3.01
C THR A 436 24.97 3.04 3.34
N PRO A 437 25.17 2.08 2.41
CA PRO A 437 25.18 0.65 2.75
C PRO A 437 26.32 0.25 3.70
N GLN A 438 27.48 0.91 3.63
CA GLN A 438 28.60 0.63 4.52
C GLN A 438 28.41 1.23 5.92
N PHE A 439 27.68 2.35 6.06
CA PHE A 439 27.30 2.95 7.35
C PHE A 439 26.48 2.01 8.25
N GLU A 440 26.06 0.86 7.72
CA GLU A 440 25.27 -0.13 8.44
C GLU A 440 26.09 -1.36 8.83
N ARG A 441 27.01 -1.75 7.95
CA ARG A 441 27.71 -3.04 8.04
C ARG A 441 29.14 -2.89 8.51
N GLU A 442 29.80 -1.79 8.17
CA GLU A 442 31.26 -1.67 8.26
C GLU A 442 31.69 -0.51 9.15
N ILE A 443 30.95 0.60 9.16
CA ILE A 443 31.28 1.80 9.94
C ILE A 443 30.08 2.31 10.72
N THR A 444 30.31 2.75 11.95
CA THR A 444 29.33 3.40 12.82
C THR A 444 29.70 4.89 12.92
N VAL A 445 28.75 5.77 12.57
CA VAL A 445 28.92 7.22 12.61
C VAL A 445 27.85 7.82 13.54
N PRO A 446 28.08 7.93 14.86
CA PRO A 446 27.08 8.40 15.81
C PRO A 446 26.55 9.81 15.51
N ASP A 447 27.39 10.69 14.97
CA ASP A 447 26.99 12.07 14.61
C ASP A 447 25.96 12.09 13.47
N ARG A 448 26.05 11.13 12.53
CA ARG A 448 25.02 10.88 11.53
C ARG A 448 23.68 10.56 12.17
N THR A 449 23.68 9.65 13.15
CA THR A 449 22.45 9.28 13.88
C THR A 449 21.90 10.47 14.66
N ARG A 450 22.73 11.27 15.32
CA ARG A 450 22.28 12.48 16.02
C ARG A 450 21.65 13.50 15.07
N ALA A 451 22.26 13.75 13.91
CA ALA A 451 21.71 14.65 12.89
C ALA A 451 20.35 14.16 12.38
N MET A 452 20.22 12.86 12.09
CA MET A 452 18.97 12.23 11.69
C MET A 452 17.89 12.33 12.77
N VAL A 453 18.23 12.06 14.03
CA VAL A 453 17.28 12.14 15.15
C VAL A 453 16.84 13.57 15.41
N LYS A 454 17.75 14.54 15.37
CA LYS A 454 17.41 15.97 15.53
C LYS A 454 16.46 16.45 14.43
N HIS A 455 16.72 16.06 13.18
CA HIS A 455 15.82 16.36 12.07
C HIS A 455 14.46 15.67 12.23
N LEU A 456 14.46 14.38 12.59
CA LEU A 456 13.24 13.63 12.87
C LEU A 456 12.43 14.26 14.01
N ALA A 457 13.05 14.70 15.09
CA ALA A 457 12.37 15.38 16.19
C ALA A 457 11.71 16.69 15.71
N GLY A 458 12.40 17.46 14.85
CA GLY A 458 11.82 18.62 14.18
C GLY A 458 10.60 18.27 13.32
N LEU A 459 10.66 17.18 12.55
CA LEU A 459 9.52 16.67 11.78
C LEU A 459 8.36 16.26 12.68
N LEU A 460 8.61 15.50 13.74
CA LEU A 460 7.56 15.02 14.65
C LEU A 460 6.88 16.17 15.40
N ARG A 461 7.62 17.22 15.80
CA ARG A 461 7.04 18.44 16.37
C ARG A 461 6.10 19.14 15.40
N ARG A 462 6.46 19.20 14.10
CA ARG A 462 5.62 19.78 13.04
C ARG A 462 4.38 18.94 12.73
N PHE A 463 4.55 17.63 12.64
CA PHE A 463 3.47 16.71 12.23
C PHE A 463 2.47 16.43 13.33
N GLY A 464 2.93 16.37 14.57
CA GLY A 464 2.16 15.93 15.72
C GLY A 464 3.05 15.12 16.66
N PRO A 465 3.49 15.67 17.79
CA PRO A 465 4.46 15.00 18.67
C PRO A 465 3.89 13.79 19.41
N LEU A 466 2.61 13.47 19.25
CA LEU A 466 1.97 12.24 19.77
C LEU A 466 1.57 11.25 18.67
N ASP A 467 1.92 11.52 17.42
CA ASP A 467 1.65 10.61 16.31
C ASP A 467 2.55 9.36 16.41
N LYS A 468 1.92 8.19 16.58
CA LYS A 468 2.65 6.92 16.77
C LYS A 468 3.61 6.64 15.62
N THR A 469 4.87 6.40 15.96
CA THR A 469 6.00 6.35 15.03
C THR A 469 6.80 5.06 15.21
N MET A 470 6.97 4.30 14.13
CA MET A 470 7.87 3.15 14.09
C MET A 470 9.18 3.52 13.41
N VAL A 471 10.32 3.24 14.04
CA VAL A 471 11.64 3.52 13.48
C VAL A 471 12.42 2.23 13.27
N PHE A 472 12.81 1.97 12.04
CA PHE A 472 13.58 0.80 11.63
C PHE A 472 15.07 1.12 11.59
N CYS A 473 15.80 0.56 12.54
CA CYS A 473 17.23 0.77 12.80
C CYS A 473 18.06 -0.42 12.32
N VAL A 474 19.34 -0.17 12.11
CA VAL A 474 20.30 -1.15 11.56
C VAL A 474 20.41 -2.41 12.42
N ASP A 475 20.63 -2.22 13.71
CA ASP A 475 20.80 -3.28 14.71
C ASP A 475 20.20 -2.83 16.06
N MET A 476 20.30 -3.69 17.08
CA MET A 476 19.67 -3.47 18.38
C MET A 476 20.33 -2.31 19.14
N ASP A 477 21.63 -2.12 19.00
CA ASP A 477 22.36 -1.01 19.62
C ASP A 477 21.98 0.32 18.98
N HIS A 478 21.85 0.35 17.64
CA HIS A 478 21.33 1.52 16.95
C HIS A 478 19.88 1.84 17.37
N ALA A 479 19.03 0.83 17.54
CA ALA A 479 17.66 1.02 18.01
C ALA A 479 17.61 1.65 19.42
N ARG A 480 18.46 1.19 20.35
CA ARG A 480 18.60 1.78 21.70
C ARG A 480 19.09 3.22 21.64
N LEU A 481 20.11 3.49 20.84
CA LEU A 481 20.65 4.84 20.68
C LEU A 481 19.58 5.82 20.17
N VAL A 482 18.85 5.43 19.12
CA VAL A 482 17.77 6.26 18.54
C VAL A 482 16.63 6.46 19.53
N ALA A 483 16.23 5.41 20.27
CA ALA A 483 15.17 5.52 21.28
C ALA A 483 15.57 6.49 22.38
N ARG A 484 16.80 6.39 22.90
CA ARG A 484 17.32 7.32 23.91
C ARG A 484 17.34 8.75 23.39
N LEU A 485 17.91 9.00 22.21
CA LEU A 485 18.01 10.36 21.66
C LEU A 485 16.62 10.99 21.41
N LEU A 486 15.64 10.22 20.91
CA LEU A 486 14.27 10.70 20.75
C LEU A 486 13.56 10.89 22.10
N HIS A 487 13.86 10.04 23.08
CA HIS A 487 13.34 10.21 24.43
C HIS A 487 13.89 11.49 25.07
N ASP A 488 15.17 11.79 24.92
CA ASP A 488 15.79 13.02 25.46
C ASP A 488 15.16 14.29 24.84
N GLU A 489 14.71 14.23 23.59
CA GLU A 489 14.04 15.34 22.90
C GLU A 489 12.60 15.61 23.36
N PHE A 490 11.87 14.59 23.84
CA PHE A 490 10.42 14.68 24.07
C PHE A 490 9.94 14.22 25.45
N GLY A 491 10.65 13.30 26.11
CA GLY A 491 10.35 12.83 27.46
C GLY A 491 10.19 13.99 28.45
N PRO A 492 11.13 14.95 28.52
CA PRO A 492 10.99 16.14 29.36
C PRO A 492 9.81 17.05 28.95
N GLU A 493 9.50 17.14 27.66
CA GLU A 493 8.39 17.97 27.13
C GLU A 493 7.03 17.45 27.62
N PHE A 494 6.87 16.13 27.70
CA PHE A 494 5.61 15.48 28.12
C PHE A 494 5.61 14.98 29.57
N GLY A 495 6.74 15.04 30.28
CA GLY A 495 6.87 14.54 31.65
C GLY A 495 6.68 13.03 31.76
N VAL A 496 7.20 12.26 30.80
CA VAL A 496 7.06 10.79 30.74
C VAL A 496 8.39 10.10 30.54
N ASP A 497 8.56 8.93 31.14
CA ASP A 497 9.80 8.14 31.08
C ASP A 497 9.87 7.18 29.88
N ASN A 498 8.79 7.09 29.09
CA ASN A 498 8.64 6.10 28.03
C ASN A 498 8.13 6.69 26.70
N TYR A 499 8.46 7.95 26.40
CA TYR A 499 8.08 8.57 25.12
C TYR A 499 8.55 7.73 23.91
N ALA A 500 9.83 7.35 23.91
CA ALA A 500 10.45 6.50 22.90
C ALA A 500 11.09 5.28 23.56
N VAL A 501 10.80 4.08 23.04
CA VAL A 501 11.27 2.81 23.62
C VAL A 501 11.86 1.87 22.57
N PRO A 502 12.91 1.09 22.89
CA PRO A 502 13.43 0.08 22.00
C PRO A 502 12.65 -1.24 22.13
N ILE A 503 12.01 -1.68 21.05
CA ILE A 503 11.34 -2.98 20.96
C ILE A 503 12.28 -3.95 20.22
N VAL A 504 13.18 -4.54 20.99
CA VAL A 504 14.21 -5.50 20.53
C VAL A 504 14.23 -6.74 21.42
N SER A 505 14.80 -7.84 20.92
CA SER A 505 14.67 -9.17 21.56
C SER A 505 15.33 -9.28 22.93
N GLU A 506 16.43 -8.57 23.16
CA GLU A 506 17.17 -8.59 24.43
C GLU A 506 16.42 -7.92 25.59
N GLU A 507 15.44 -7.07 25.33
CA GLU A 507 14.63 -6.43 26.39
C GLU A 507 13.56 -7.38 26.97
N GLY A 508 13.42 -8.58 26.40
CA GLY A 508 12.60 -9.66 26.96
C GLY A 508 11.13 -9.29 27.17
N GLU A 509 10.63 -9.54 28.40
CA GLU A 509 9.26 -9.25 28.81
C GLU A 509 8.90 -7.76 28.73
N GLN A 510 9.87 -6.87 28.96
CA GLN A 510 9.60 -5.43 28.93
C GLN A 510 9.27 -4.95 27.51
N ALA A 511 9.98 -5.47 26.48
CA ALA A 511 9.65 -5.19 25.09
C ALA A 511 8.24 -5.68 24.71
N ARG A 512 7.76 -6.80 25.27
CA ARG A 512 6.39 -7.29 25.03
C ARG A 512 5.36 -6.33 25.59
N ARG A 513 5.55 -5.84 26.82
CA ARG A 513 4.66 -4.83 27.43
C ARG A 513 4.65 -3.53 26.65
N TRP A 514 5.82 -3.02 26.27
CA TRP A 514 5.89 -1.82 25.43
C TRP A 514 5.24 -2.01 24.07
N LEU A 515 5.34 -3.21 23.49
CA LEU A 515 4.70 -3.54 22.23
C LEU A 515 3.17 -3.55 22.35
N GLU A 516 2.64 -4.17 23.40
CA GLU A 516 1.20 -4.16 23.68
C GLU A 516 0.69 -2.72 23.88
N ASP A 517 1.43 -1.91 24.62
CA ASP A 517 1.07 -0.51 24.88
C ASP A 517 1.16 0.34 23.61
N PHE A 518 2.19 0.13 22.81
CA PHE A 518 2.37 0.79 21.52
C PHE A 518 1.28 0.38 20.50
N ALA A 519 0.84 -0.88 20.52
CA ALA A 519 -0.19 -1.39 19.62
C ALA A 519 -1.60 -0.85 19.95
N SER A 520 -1.87 -0.53 21.21
CA SER A 520 -3.17 -0.02 21.66
C SER A 520 -3.49 1.36 21.09
N SER A 521 -4.63 1.51 20.40
CA SER A 521 -5.11 2.83 19.95
C SER A 521 -5.56 3.75 21.09
N GLU A 522 -5.81 3.23 22.30
CA GLU A 522 -6.22 4.02 23.46
C GLU A 522 -5.04 4.62 24.23
N LYS A 523 -3.91 3.92 24.25
CA LYS A 523 -2.71 4.37 24.98
C LYS A 523 -1.92 5.37 24.14
N LYS A 524 -1.63 6.52 24.76
CA LYS A 524 -0.82 7.60 24.16
C LYS A 524 0.68 7.26 24.11
N PHE A 525 1.19 6.57 25.12
CA PHE A 525 2.61 6.21 25.24
C PHE A 525 2.79 4.69 25.28
N PRO A 526 3.91 4.17 24.74
CA PRO A 526 4.97 4.90 24.03
C PRO A 526 4.48 5.49 22.69
N VAL A 527 5.05 6.62 22.28
CA VAL A 527 4.76 7.27 20.98
C VAL A 527 5.71 6.77 19.90
N VAL A 528 6.97 6.53 20.26
CA VAL A 528 7.99 6.04 19.32
C VAL A 528 8.43 4.64 19.73
N ALA A 529 8.37 3.70 18.79
CA ALA A 529 8.95 2.37 18.93
C ALA A 529 10.10 2.20 17.94
N THR A 530 11.33 2.03 18.43
CA THR A 530 12.48 1.70 17.59
C THR A 530 12.69 0.20 17.54
N THR A 531 13.14 -0.33 16.40
CA THR A 531 13.41 -1.76 16.26
C THR A 531 14.47 -2.05 15.21
N ALA A 532 15.16 -3.18 15.34
CA ALA A 532 15.92 -3.75 14.23
C ALA A 532 15.01 -4.57 13.32
N GLU A 533 14.30 -5.57 13.87
CA GLU A 533 13.48 -6.51 13.11
C GLU A 533 12.14 -6.89 13.75
N LEU A 534 11.94 -6.74 15.07
CA LEU A 534 10.75 -7.29 15.75
C LEU A 534 9.44 -6.69 15.24
N LEU A 535 9.42 -5.38 14.94
CA LEU A 535 8.23 -4.74 14.38
C LEU A 535 8.06 -4.95 12.89
N SER A 536 9.01 -5.62 12.22
CA SER A 536 8.93 -5.83 10.78
C SER A 536 7.82 -6.83 10.40
N THR A 537 7.51 -7.78 11.30
CA THR A 537 6.53 -8.85 11.07
C THR A 537 5.75 -9.22 12.34
N GLY A 538 4.44 -9.46 12.23
CA GLY A 538 3.62 -9.98 13.33
C GLY A 538 3.03 -8.98 14.33
N VAL A 539 3.22 -7.67 14.15
CA VAL A 539 2.62 -6.62 14.99
C VAL A 539 1.50 -5.91 14.25
N ASP A 540 0.40 -5.60 14.96
CA ASP A 540 -0.71 -4.80 14.44
C ASP A 540 -0.80 -3.47 15.20
N VAL A 541 -0.52 -2.35 14.53
CA VAL A 541 -0.60 -1.00 15.11
C VAL A 541 -1.43 -0.09 14.18
N PRO A 542 -2.77 -0.18 14.23
CA PRO A 542 -3.65 0.55 13.31
C PRO A 542 -3.46 2.07 13.39
N SER A 543 -3.15 2.59 14.57
CA SER A 543 -2.93 4.01 14.85
C SER A 543 -1.56 4.55 14.43
N CYS A 544 -0.67 3.72 13.85
CA CYS A 544 0.65 4.17 13.42
C CYS A 544 0.55 5.15 12.24
N LYS A 545 1.07 6.37 12.44
CA LYS A 545 1.04 7.46 11.46
C LYS A 545 2.37 7.72 10.79
N ASN A 546 3.50 7.30 11.37
CA ASN A 546 4.83 7.51 10.79
C ASN A 546 5.63 6.21 10.76
N ILE A 547 6.21 5.89 9.61
CA ILE A 547 7.17 4.80 9.40
C ILE A 547 8.50 5.43 9.01
N VAL A 548 9.55 5.19 9.77
CA VAL A 548 10.87 5.80 9.58
C VAL A 548 11.91 4.75 9.23
N PHE A 549 12.60 4.93 8.11
CA PHE A 549 13.73 4.10 7.70
C PHE A 549 15.05 4.80 8.04
N MET A 550 15.74 4.31 9.07
CA MET A 550 17.14 4.65 9.39
C MET A 550 18.10 3.50 9.04
N LYS A 551 17.61 2.55 8.26
CA LYS A 551 18.37 1.43 7.70
C LYS A 551 17.96 1.18 6.25
N THR A 552 18.91 0.73 5.43
CA THR A 552 18.67 0.27 4.08
C THR A 552 17.86 -1.01 4.13
N VAL A 553 16.92 -1.11 3.21
CA VAL A 553 16.14 -2.34 2.99
C VAL A 553 16.55 -2.88 1.63
N SER A 554 17.00 -4.12 1.60
CA SER A 554 17.39 -4.81 0.36
C SER A 554 16.27 -5.69 -0.19
N SER A 555 15.45 -6.27 0.69
CA SER A 555 14.35 -7.14 0.28
C SER A 555 13.07 -6.33 0.03
N PRO A 556 12.52 -6.32 -1.19
CA PRO A 556 11.26 -5.64 -1.47
C PRO A 556 10.09 -6.27 -0.70
N VAL A 557 10.16 -7.57 -0.42
CA VAL A 557 9.20 -8.29 0.43
C VAL A 557 9.15 -7.68 1.84
N LEU A 558 10.30 -7.51 2.48
CA LEU A 558 10.38 -6.89 3.80
C LEU A 558 9.91 -5.44 3.79
N PHE A 559 10.28 -4.68 2.76
CA PHE A 559 9.82 -3.30 2.58
C PHE A 559 8.28 -3.23 2.54
N LYS A 560 7.64 -4.06 1.72
CA LYS A 560 6.17 -4.15 1.59
C LYS A 560 5.48 -4.55 2.90
N GLN A 561 6.08 -5.48 3.65
CA GLN A 561 5.58 -5.86 4.98
C GLN A 561 5.65 -4.71 5.98
N ILE A 562 6.71 -3.89 5.92
CA ILE A 562 6.88 -2.73 6.79
C ILE A 562 5.84 -1.65 6.44
N ILE A 563 5.79 -1.20 5.19
CA ILE A 563 4.85 -0.14 4.78
C ILE A 563 3.38 -0.57 4.95
N GLY A 564 3.09 -1.85 4.76
CA GLY A 564 1.76 -2.42 4.93
C GLY A 564 1.26 -2.46 6.38
N ARG A 565 2.10 -2.10 7.36
CA ARG A 565 1.66 -1.86 8.75
C ARG A 565 1.03 -0.48 8.90
N GLY A 566 1.59 0.49 8.17
CA GLY A 566 1.05 1.84 8.08
C GLY A 566 -0.18 1.91 7.20
N SER A 567 -0.52 0.92 6.38
CA SER A 567 -1.66 1.00 5.45
C SER A 567 -3.04 0.82 6.10
N ARG A 568 -3.14 0.49 7.39
CA ARG A 568 -4.43 0.29 8.06
C ARG A 568 -5.14 1.62 8.34
N ILE A 569 -6.46 1.65 8.19
CA ILE A 569 -7.29 2.78 8.63
C ILE A 569 -7.67 2.53 10.09
N ASP A 570 -7.57 3.56 10.92
CA ASP A 570 -8.07 3.53 12.30
C ASP A 570 -8.96 4.74 12.55
N GLN A 571 -10.27 4.49 12.64
CA GLN A 571 -11.26 5.56 12.85
C GLN A 571 -11.14 6.16 14.25
N ALA A 572 -10.74 5.37 15.26
CA ALA A 572 -10.64 5.82 16.64
C ALA A 572 -9.59 6.92 16.82
N THR A 573 -8.53 6.88 16.01
CA THR A 573 -7.43 7.87 16.02
C THR A 573 -7.47 8.81 14.82
N GLU A 574 -8.58 8.82 14.07
CA GLU A 574 -8.76 9.56 12.81
C GLU A 574 -7.60 9.37 11.82
N LYS A 575 -7.06 8.16 11.81
CA LYS A 575 -5.91 7.78 11.00
C LYS A 575 -6.41 7.22 9.67
N TYR A 576 -6.31 8.06 8.63
CA TYR A 576 -6.69 7.73 7.25
C TYR A 576 -5.52 7.73 6.27
N TRP A 577 -4.36 8.20 6.71
CA TRP A 577 -3.12 8.22 5.93
C TRP A 577 -1.92 8.08 6.86
N PHE A 578 -0.73 7.86 6.31
CA PHE A 578 0.52 7.78 7.08
C PHE A 578 1.71 8.38 6.32
N ARG A 579 2.80 8.65 7.01
CA ARG A 579 4.05 9.18 6.47
C ARG A 579 5.12 8.11 6.44
N ILE A 580 5.91 8.11 5.38
CA ILE A 580 7.13 7.31 5.27
C ILE A 580 8.30 8.29 5.24
N ILE A 581 9.11 8.30 6.29
CA ILE A 581 10.30 9.13 6.41
C ILE A 581 11.51 8.25 6.10
N ASP A 582 12.22 8.56 5.03
CA ASP A 582 13.24 7.70 4.45
C ASP A 582 14.60 8.39 4.41
N PHE A 583 15.47 8.02 5.37
CA PHE A 583 16.83 8.52 5.47
C PHE A 583 17.85 7.72 4.64
N THR A 584 17.45 6.58 4.07
CA THR A 584 18.39 5.59 3.48
C THR A 584 18.03 5.18 2.05
N GLY A 585 16.97 5.77 1.50
CA GLY A 585 16.47 5.48 0.16
C GLY A 585 15.74 4.15 0.05
N ALA A 586 15.16 3.61 1.13
CA ALA A 586 14.38 2.36 1.12
C ALA A 586 13.17 2.43 0.15
N THR A 587 12.61 3.62 -0.03
CA THR A 587 11.45 3.88 -0.91
C THR A 587 11.75 3.71 -2.40
N ARG A 588 13.00 3.41 -2.79
CA ARG A 588 13.31 2.94 -4.15
C ARG A 588 12.62 1.61 -4.51
N LEU A 589 12.18 0.84 -3.49
CA LEU A 589 11.55 -0.47 -3.63
C LEU A 589 10.04 -0.42 -3.94
N PHE A 590 9.46 0.77 -4.13
CA PHE A 590 8.06 0.91 -4.55
C PHE A 590 7.84 0.46 -5.99
N ASP A 591 6.84 -0.39 -6.23
CA ASP A 591 6.44 -0.86 -7.56
C ASP A 591 4.94 -0.64 -7.84
N GLN A 592 4.40 -1.26 -8.90
CA GLN A 592 2.97 -1.14 -9.28
C GLN A 592 2.02 -1.76 -8.24
N TRP A 593 2.47 -2.71 -7.41
CA TRP A 593 1.65 -3.31 -6.35
C TRP A 593 1.30 -2.30 -5.27
N ASP A 594 2.19 -1.33 -5.03
CA ASP A 594 2.07 -0.36 -3.96
C ASP A 594 1.32 0.91 -4.40
N ARG A 595 1.29 1.17 -5.71
CA ARG A 595 0.80 2.41 -6.29
C ARG A 595 -0.64 2.24 -6.80
N PRO A 596 -1.53 3.22 -6.59
CA PRO A 596 -2.83 3.24 -7.25
C PRO A 596 -2.67 3.14 -8.78
N THR A 597 -3.65 2.53 -9.45
CA THR A 597 -3.61 2.32 -10.90
C THR A 597 -3.46 3.64 -11.66
N GLY A 598 -2.32 3.79 -12.33
CA GLY A 598 -2.01 4.79 -13.35
C GLY A 598 -1.27 4.11 -14.49
N VAL A 599 -1.17 4.78 -15.64
CA VAL A 599 -0.49 4.23 -16.82
C VAL A 599 0.93 3.80 -16.42
N PRO A 600 1.32 2.53 -16.65
CA PRO A 600 2.66 2.08 -16.35
C PRO A 600 3.68 3.03 -16.99
N THR A 601 4.61 3.56 -16.20
CA THR A 601 5.77 4.24 -16.78
C THR A 601 6.51 3.18 -17.58
N GLN A 602 6.50 3.28 -18.92
CA GLN A 602 7.21 2.36 -19.78
C GLN A 602 8.70 2.43 -19.43
N LEU A 603 9.26 1.29 -19.02
CA LEU A 603 10.70 1.14 -18.92
C LEU A 603 11.30 1.34 -20.32
N PRO A 604 12.50 1.93 -20.45
CA PRO A 604 13.17 2.02 -21.73
C PRO A 604 13.32 0.63 -22.34
N VAL A 605 12.64 0.37 -23.45
CA VAL A 605 12.76 -0.87 -24.22
C VAL A 605 14.00 -0.71 -25.10
N GLY A 606 15.15 -1.17 -24.61
CA GLY A 606 16.31 -1.47 -25.45
C GLY A 606 16.30 -2.94 -25.88
N PRO A 607 16.92 -3.31 -27.01
CA PRO A 607 17.04 -4.71 -27.41
C PRO A 607 17.81 -5.52 -26.35
N CYS A 608 17.17 -6.56 -25.79
CA CYS A 608 17.78 -7.50 -24.85
C CYS A 608 18.62 -8.55 -25.59
N THR A 609 19.71 -8.11 -26.26
CA THR A 609 20.55 -8.98 -27.08
C THR A 609 21.95 -9.23 -26.50
N ALA A 610 22.28 -8.64 -25.35
CA ALA A 610 23.60 -8.80 -24.74
C ALA A 610 23.74 -10.15 -24.00
N ALA A 611 24.99 -10.63 -23.89
CA ALA A 611 25.35 -11.81 -23.12
C ALA A 611 26.49 -11.52 -22.15
N LEU A 612 26.51 -12.20 -21.01
CA LEU A 612 27.54 -12.07 -19.97
C LEU A 612 27.95 -13.46 -19.49
N CYS A 613 29.21 -13.81 -19.62
CA CYS A 613 29.75 -15.08 -19.14
C CYS A 613 31.06 -14.89 -18.37
N GLY A 614 31.48 -15.89 -17.60
CA GLY A 614 32.66 -15.71 -16.77
C GLY A 614 32.97 -16.88 -15.85
N TRP A 615 34.05 -16.73 -15.08
CA TRP A 615 34.49 -17.72 -14.11
C TRP A 615 34.55 -17.13 -12.70
N VAL A 616 34.14 -17.93 -11.72
CA VAL A 616 34.27 -17.61 -10.30
C VAL A 616 35.39 -18.47 -9.71
N PHE A 617 36.31 -17.86 -8.97
CA PHE A 617 37.45 -18.55 -8.39
C PHE A 617 37.82 -18.00 -7.01
N HIS A 618 38.56 -18.79 -6.24
CA HIS A 618 39.08 -18.43 -4.95
C HIS A 618 40.18 -17.38 -5.10
N ALA A 619 40.03 -16.22 -4.46
CA ALA A 619 40.96 -15.09 -4.63
C ALA A 619 42.41 -15.40 -4.20
N GLU A 620 42.58 -16.21 -3.15
CA GLU A 620 43.90 -16.57 -2.61
C GLU A 620 44.50 -17.84 -3.23
N THR A 621 43.73 -18.92 -3.40
CA THR A 621 44.26 -20.20 -3.93
C THR A 621 44.19 -20.30 -5.46
N GLY A 622 43.36 -19.49 -6.11
CA GLY A 622 43.12 -19.55 -7.55
C GLY A 622 42.14 -20.64 -8.00
N ASP A 623 41.64 -21.47 -7.07
CA ASP A 623 40.78 -22.62 -7.40
C ASP A 623 39.43 -22.19 -7.96
N ARG A 624 38.94 -22.89 -8.99
CA ARG A 624 37.61 -22.65 -9.56
C ARG A 624 36.52 -23.02 -8.55
N LEU A 625 35.57 -22.12 -8.32
CA LEU A 625 34.51 -22.31 -7.33
C LEU A 625 33.29 -22.92 -8.01
N VAL A 626 33.05 -24.20 -7.74
CA VAL A 626 31.89 -24.98 -8.24
C VAL A 626 30.65 -24.71 -7.38
N GLY A 627 29.51 -24.44 -8.01
CA GLY A 627 28.25 -24.17 -7.31
C GLY A 627 28.14 -22.77 -6.68
N ALA A 628 29.02 -21.84 -7.04
CA ALA A 628 28.87 -20.43 -6.70
C ALA A 628 27.61 -19.86 -7.39
N ARG A 629 26.77 -19.16 -6.63
CA ARG A 629 25.52 -18.58 -7.13
C ARG A 629 25.82 -17.22 -7.76
N VAL A 630 25.50 -17.08 -9.04
CA VAL A 630 25.69 -15.85 -9.81
C VAL A 630 24.33 -15.33 -10.26
N SER A 631 24.02 -14.05 -10.06
CA SER A 631 22.81 -13.40 -10.57
C SER A 631 23.12 -12.02 -11.18
N VAL A 632 22.37 -11.63 -12.21
CA VAL A 632 22.51 -10.34 -12.91
C VAL A 632 21.24 -9.52 -12.70
N ARG A 633 21.36 -8.33 -12.13
CA ARG A 633 20.27 -7.36 -11.99
C ARG A 633 20.28 -6.42 -13.20
N THR A 634 19.18 -6.42 -13.95
CA THR A 634 18.98 -5.65 -15.19
C THR A 634 18.05 -4.45 -15.01
N GLY A 635 17.43 -4.32 -13.84
CA GLY A 635 16.59 -3.18 -13.47
C GLY A 635 16.22 -3.19 -11.98
N PRO A 636 15.43 -2.23 -11.49
CA PRO A 636 15.08 -2.10 -10.08
C PRO A 636 14.41 -3.34 -9.47
N ASN A 637 13.68 -4.11 -10.29
CA ASN A 637 12.92 -5.32 -9.91
C ASN A 637 13.11 -6.48 -10.89
N THR A 638 14.24 -6.52 -11.61
CA THR A 638 14.48 -7.53 -12.64
C THR A 638 15.84 -8.15 -12.43
N GLN A 639 15.88 -9.41 -12.02
CA GLN A 639 17.09 -10.19 -11.85
C GLN A 639 17.01 -11.48 -12.70
N GLN A 640 18.10 -11.80 -13.40
CA GLN A 640 18.30 -13.12 -13.97
C GLN A 640 19.21 -13.95 -13.06
N GLY A 641 18.86 -15.22 -12.83
CA GLY A 641 19.53 -16.09 -11.88
C GLY A 641 18.91 -16.05 -10.47
N PRO A 642 19.52 -16.69 -9.46
CA PRO A 642 20.90 -17.17 -9.47
C PRO A 642 21.08 -18.48 -10.23
N ILE A 643 22.09 -18.54 -11.09
CA ILE A 643 22.59 -19.78 -11.67
C ILE A 643 23.83 -20.24 -10.89
N PRO A 644 23.96 -21.54 -10.58
CA PRO A 644 25.19 -22.08 -10.02
C PRO A 644 26.27 -22.16 -11.10
N THR A 645 27.52 -21.89 -10.72
CA THR A 645 28.67 -22.18 -11.59
C THR A 645 28.84 -23.68 -11.80
N ASP A 646 29.31 -24.06 -12.98
CA ASP A 646 29.56 -25.45 -13.34
C ASP A 646 30.83 -26.04 -12.70
N LYS A 647 31.24 -27.24 -13.14
CA LYS A 647 32.43 -27.95 -12.63
C LYS A 647 33.75 -27.22 -12.87
N GLU A 648 33.78 -26.27 -13.80
CA GLU A 648 34.93 -25.43 -14.12
C GLU A 648 34.80 -24.03 -13.49
N GLY A 649 33.78 -23.81 -12.65
CA GLY A 649 33.50 -22.52 -12.05
C GLY A 649 32.90 -21.49 -13.03
N PHE A 650 32.41 -21.94 -14.18
CA PHE A 650 31.89 -21.08 -15.25
C PHE A 650 30.39 -20.77 -15.11
N PHE A 651 29.98 -19.57 -15.54
CA PHE A 651 28.58 -19.15 -15.63
C PHE A 651 28.32 -18.39 -16.94
N SER A 652 27.05 -18.36 -17.39
CA SER A 652 26.64 -17.61 -18.58
C SER A 652 25.19 -17.13 -18.49
N PHE A 653 24.97 -15.87 -18.87
CA PHE A 653 23.68 -15.20 -19.04
C PHE A 653 23.54 -14.72 -20.47
N SER A 654 22.34 -14.82 -21.03
CA SER A 654 22.01 -14.37 -22.39
C SER A 654 20.67 -13.62 -22.37
N GLY A 655 20.47 -12.69 -23.29
CA GLY A 655 19.24 -11.91 -23.35
C GLY A 655 19.20 -10.79 -22.31
N LEU A 656 20.35 -10.15 -22.07
CA LEU A 656 20.51 -9.02 -21.17
C LEU A 656 20.32 -7.69 -21.95
N PRO A 657 19.80 -6.63 -21.31
CA PRO A 657 19.74 -5.31 -21.93
C PRO A 657 21.13 -4.70 -22.02
N ALA A 658 21.40 -3.95 -23.09
CA ALA A 658 22.61 -3.14 -23.20
C ALA A 658 22.63 -2.02 -22.14
N GLY A 659 23.76 -1.83 -21.50
CA GLY A 659 23.97 -0.86 -20.42
C GLY A 659 24.73 -1.44 -19.23
N THR A 660 24.79 -0.67 -18.14
CA THR A 660 25.46 -1.08 -16.91
C THR A 660 24.53 -1.97 -16.07
N LEU A 661 24.93 -3.22 -15.87
CA LEU A 661 24.20 -4.22 -15.09
C LEU A 661 24.91 -4.48 -13.76
N THR A 662 24.18 -4.96 -12.77
CA THR A 662 24.78 -5.34 -11.48
C THR A 662 24.86 -6.86 -11.33
N LEU A 663 26.08 -7.40 -11.33
CA LEU A 663 26.37 -8.82 -11.15
C LEU A 663 26.63 -9.12 -9.68
N MET A 664 25.87 -10.04 -9.10
CA MET A 664 26.02 -10.51 -7.72
C MET A 664 26.50 -11.96 -7.70
N VAL A 665 27.55 -12.22 -6.93
CA VAL A 665 28.17 -13.55 -6.82
C VAL A 665 28.36 -13.93 -5.37
N GLY A 666 27.94 -15.15 -4.99
CA GLY A 666 28.16 -15.67 -3.65
C GLY A 666 28.43 -17.17 -3.64
N ALA A 667 29.29 -17.62 -2.75
CA ALA A 667 29.58 -19.04 -2.52
C ALA A 667 29.59 -19.34 -1.01
N PRO A 668 29.15 -20.54 -0.56
CA PRO A 668 29.21 -20.92 0.85
C PRO A 668 30.64 -20.81 1.40
N GLY A 669 30.82 -20.11 2.53
CA GLY A 669 32.14 -19.87 3.13
C GLY A 669 32.93 -18.70 2.53
N PHE A 670 32.39 -18.00 1.53
CA PHE A 670 33.00 -16.83 0.89
C PHE A 670 32.17 -15.56 1.09
N ALA A 671 32.83 -14.41 1.12
CA ALA A 671 32.15 -13.12 1.11
C ALA A 671 31.47 -12.90 -0.25
N SER A 672 30.20 -12.52 -0.24
CA SER A 672 29.48 -12.16 -1.46
C SER A 672 30.07 -10.90 -2.09
N ARG A 673 30.06 -10.84 -3.41
CA ARG A 673 30.63 -9.75 -4.20
C ARG A 673 29.61 -9.22 -5.19
N GLU A 674 29.52 -7.89 -5.28
CA GLU A 674 28.67 -7.18 -6.24
C GLU A 674 29.58 -6.37 -7.17
N LEU A 675 29.33 -6.46 -8.48
CA LEU A 675 30.14 -5.89 -9.55
C LEU A 675 29.24 -5.18 -10.55
N TRP A 676 29.71 -4.07 -11.10
CA TRP A 676 29.04 -3.40 -12.22
C TRP A 676 29.67 -3.88 -13.52
N VAL A 677 28.84 -4.32 -14.46
CA VAL A 677 29.30 -4.83 -15.76
C VAL A 677 28.60 -4.06 -16.85
N GLU A 678 29.36 -3.35 -17.67
CA GLU A 678 28.83 -2.74 -18.89
C GLU A 678 28.65 -3.81 -19.95
N THR A 679 27.48 -3.83 -20.57
CA THR A 679 27.12 -4.74 -21.65
C THR A 679 26.69 -3.94 -22.87
N LEU A 680 27.06 -4.41 -24.06
CA LEU A 680 26.67 -3.80 -25.34
C LEU A 680 25.71 -4.74 -26.07
N ALA A 681 24.79 -4.16 -26.86
CA ALA A 681 23.82 -4.93 -27.63
C ALA A 681 24.55 -5.89 -28.59
N GLU A 682 24.07 -7.13 -28.67
CA GLU A 682 24.62 -8.21 -29.51
C GLU A 682 26.05 -8.67 -29.19
N GLU A 683 26.63 -8.21 -28.06
CA GLU A 683 27.96 -8.62 -27.62
C GLU A 683 27.95 -9.55 -26.41
N SER A 684 29.01 -10.37 -26.29
CA SER A 684 29.25 -11.24 -25.14
C SER A 684 30.41 -10.72 -24.30
N VAL A 685 30.12 -10.27 -23.08
CA VAL A 685 31.12 -9.79 -22.12
C VAL A 685 31.63 -10.96 -21.29
N LYS A 686 32.96 -11.06 -21.14
CA LYS A 686 33.63 -12.08 -20.32
C LYS A 686 34.22 -11.46 -19.06
N ILE A 687 33.96 -12.06 -17.90
CA ILE A 687 34.46 -11.57 -16.62
C ILE A 687 35.06 -12.68 -15.74
N GLU A 688 36.10 -12.34 -14.98
CA GLU A 688 36.71 -13.23 -13.98
C GLU A 688 36.49 -12.66 -12.58
N ILE A 689 35.95 -13.48 -11.67
CA ILE A 689 35.42 -13.03 -10.38
C ILE A 689 36.12 -13.77 -9.24
N PRO A 690 37.12 -13.15 -8.61
CA PRO A 690 37.70 -13.68 -7.37
C PRO A 690 36.76 -13.46 -6.18
N LEU A 691 36.50 -14.51 -5.39
CA LEU A 691 35.82 -14.45 -4.09
C LEU A 691 36.83 -14.70 -2.95
N LYS A 692 36.75 -13.90 -1.89
CA LYS A 692 37.56 -14.06 -0.68
C LYS A 692 36.79 -14.88 0.38
N PRO A 693 37.47 -15.65 1.26
CA PRO A 693 36.82 -16.33 2.37
C PRO A 693 36.01 -15.35 3.25
N ALA A 694 34.87 -15.80 3.77
CA ALA A 694 34.03 -14.99 4.64
C ALA A 694 34.75 -14.74 5.98
N ARG A 695 35.17 -13.49 6.23
CA ARG A 695 35.76 -13.09 7.53
C ARG A 695 34.70 -13.22 8.64
N ARG A 696 35.10 -13.68 9.83
CA ARG A 696 34.27 -13.58 11.06
C ARG A 696 33.92 -12.11 11.31
N ARG A 697 32.73 -11.83 11.85
CA ARG A 697 32.24 -10.46 12.16
C ARG A 697 33.32 -9.70 12.94
N SER A 698 34.07 -8.86 12.24
CA SER A 698 35.04 -7.93 12.83
C SER A 698 34.27 -6.77 13.47
N ARG A 699 34.91 -6.08 14.42
CA ARG A 699 34.37 -4.84 14.99
C ARG A 699 34.22 -3.79 13.85
N LYS A 700 33.20 -2.94 13.93
CA LYS A 700 32.97 -1.85 12.96
C LYS A 700 33.97 -0.72 13.21
N ILE A 701 34.36 0.01 12.15
CA ILE A 701 35.06 1.29 12.28
C ILE A 701 34.12 2.27 12.98
N ARG A 702 34.63 3.15 13.85
CA ARG A 702 33.83 4.19 14.50
C ARG A 702 34.42 5.55 14.21
N VAL A 703 33.56 6.49 13.80
CA VAL A 703 33.95 7.88 13.50
C VAL A 703 33.11 8.80 14.36
N GLU A 704 33.74 9.62 15.20
CA GLU A 704 33.08 10.57 16.10
C GLU A 704 33.65 11.98 15.96
N GLY A 705 32.85 13.00 16.22
CA GLY A 705 33.27 14.40 16.09
C GLY A 705 33.14 14.94 14.66
N LEU A 706 32.33 14.30 13.81
CA LEU A 706 32.09 14.75 12.45
C LEU A 706 30.91 15.73 12.38
N GLU A 707 31.03 16.82 11.64
CA GLU A 707 29.91 17.72 11.39
C GLU A 707 28.99 17.13 10.31
N VAL A 708 27.78 16.71 10.70
CA VAL A 708 26.78 16.13 9.79
C VAL A 708 25.51 16.98 9.80
N THR A 709 25.08 17.42 8.60
CA THR A 709 23.85 18.20 8.41
C THR A 709 22.93 17.52 7.38
N ILE A 710 21.72 18.06 7.18
CA ILE A 710 20.79 17.58 6.15
C ILE A 710 21.13 18.29 4.85
N ALA A 711 21.45 17.52 3.80
CA ALA A 711 21.81 18.04 2.49
C ALA A 711 20.59 18.25 1.60
N ASP A 712 19.71 17.24 1.53
CA ASP A 712 18.53 17.24 0.67
C ASP A 712 17.30 16.76 1.46
N GLU A 713 16.16 17.44 1.28
CA GLU A 713 14.85 17.02 1.77
C GLU A 713 13.83 17.15 0.63
N ALA A 714 13.08 16.08 0.36
CA ALA A 714 12.06 16.06 -0.68
C ALA A 714 10.79 15.37 -0.17
N ILE A 715 9.65 16.02 -0.39
CA ILE A 715 8.33 15.49 -0.04
C ILE A 715 7.63 15.06 -1.32
N PHE A 716 7.22 13.79 -1.38
CA PHE A 716 6.46 13.23 -2.49
C PHE A 716 5.05 12.88 -2.00
N LEU A 717 4.06 13.48 -2.64
CA LEU A 717 2.69 13.00 -2.63
C LEU A 717 2.58 12.00 -3.79
N ILE A 718 2.28 10.74 -3.49
CA ILE A 718 1.98 9.78 -4.56
C ILE A 718 0.52 10.03 -4.97
N GLU A 719 0.30 11.07 -5.76
CA GLU A 719 -0.92 11.25 -6.55
C GLU A 719 -0.73 10.63 -7.94
N ALA A 720 -1.85 10.32 -8.60
CA ALA A 720 -2.02 9.29 -9.64
C ALA A 720 -1.17 9.42 -10.92
N THR A 721 -0.30 10.41 -11.05
CA THR A 721 0.44 10.69 -12.28
C THR A 721 1.82 10.05 -12.37
N GLY A 722 2.33 9.49 -11.27
CA GLY A 722 3.50 8.62 -11.28
C GLY A 722 4.82 9.29 -11.75
N GLN A 723 4.82 10.60 -12.00
CA GLN A 723 6.03 11.33 -12.38
C GLN A 723 6.81 11.72 -11.13
N GLN A 724 8.00 11.16 -11.01
CA GLN A 724 9.01 11.57 -10.04
C GLN A 724 9.74 12.78 -10.63
N LEU A 725 9.28 13.98 -10.29
CA LEU A 725 10.05 15.20 -10.57
C LEU A 725 10.89 15.52 -9.33
N ARG A 726 12.21 15.71 -9.50
CA ARG A 726 13.06 16.36 -8.50
C ARG A 726 12.53 17.75 -8.19
N LEU A 727 12.90 18.36 -7.07
CA LEU A 727 12.50 19.73 -6.77
C LEU A 727 12.87 20.68 -7.92
N GLU A 728 14.06 20.50 -8.51
CA GLU A 728 14.49 21.28 -9.67
C GLU A 728 13.61 21.01 -10.90
N GLU A 729 13.28 19.75 -11.18
CA GLU A 729 12.47 19.36 -12.34
C GLU A 729 10.99 19.78 -12.18
N TYR A 730 10.45 19.73 -10.96
CA TYR A 730 9.10 20.18 -10.63
C TYR A 730 9.00 21.69 -10.69
N ARG A 731 10.04 22.39 -10.21
CA ARG A 731 10.16 23.83 -10.36
C ARG A 731 10.22 24.21 -11.84
N ASP A 732 11.04 23.52 -12.62
CA ASP A 732 11.20 23.82 -14.05
C ASP A 732 9.90 23.52 -14.82
N TYR A 733 9.20 22.43 -14.47
CA TYR A 733 7.86 22.11 -15.00
C TYR A 733 6.82 23.17 -14.64
N LEU A 734 6.76 23.61 -13.38
CA LEU A 734 5.90 24.71 -12.94
C LEU A 734 6.22 25.99 -13.73
N CYS A 735 7.50 26.35 -13.86
CA CYS A 735 7.94 27.52 -14.62
C CYS A 735 7.50 27.44 -16.08
N GLN A 736 7.56 26.25 -16.70
CA GLN A 736 7.09 26.03 -18.06
C GLN A 736 5.57 26.19 -18.17
N GLN A 737 4.80 25.59 -17.26
CA GLN A 737 3.34 25.70 -17.25
C GLN A 737 2.86 27.14 -17.03
N VAL A 738 3.55 27.91 -16.17
CA VAL A 738 3.26 29.33 -15.97
C VAL A 738 3.61 30.14 -17.21
N LYS A 739 4.78 29.93 -17.83
CA LYS A 739 5.21 30.63 -19.07
C LYS A 739 4.25 30.39 -20.24
N ASN A 740 3.66 29.20 -20.35
CA ASN A 740 2.69 28.87 -21.39
C ASN A 740 1.38 29.68 -21.26
N ARG A 741 1.05 30.16 -20.06
CA ARG A 741 -0.21 30.86 -19.74
C ARG A 741 -0.01 32.36 -19.53
N ALA A 742 1.15 32.74 -19.02
CA ALA A 742 1.58 34.10 -18.79
C ALA A 742 2.96 34.31 -19.41
N SER A 743 3.04 35.08 -20.49
CA SER A 743 4.30 35.32 -21.21
C SER A 743 5.30 36.19 -20.43
N ASN A 744 4.82 36.97 -19.46
CA ASN A 744 5.62 37.86 -18.64
C ASN A 744 4.90 38.17 -17.32
N LEU A 745 5.58 38.89 -16.41
CA LEU A 745 5.04 39.29 -15.11
C LEU A 745 3.73 40.09 -15.21
N SER A 746 3.60 40.95 -16.23
CA SER A 746 2.39 41.74 -16.46
C SER A 746 1.19 40.87 -16.87
N ALA A 747 1.43 39.87 -17.72
CA ALA A 747 0.42 38.88 -18.10
C ALA A 747 -0.03 38.07 -16.88
N LEU A 748 0.90 37.58 -16.06
CA LEU A 748 0.59 36.84 -14.83
C LEU A 748 -0.26 37.70 -13.88
N ARG A 749 0.10 38.98 -13.69
CA ARG A 749 -0.68 39.92 -12.89
C ARG A 749 -2.09 40.14 -13.44
N SER A 750 -2.23 40.28 -14.75
CA SER A 750 -3.54 40.50 -15.39
C SER A 750 -4.50 39.31 -15.17
N ILE A 751 -3.95 38.09 -15.11
CA ILE A 751 -4.68 36.87 -14.77
C ILE A 751 -5.02 36.89 -13.28
N TRP A 752 -4.03 37.21 -12.43
CA TRP A 752 -4.16 37.12 -10.97
C TRP A 752 -5.16 38.10 -10.37
N VAL A 753 -5.21 39.32 -10.89
CA VAL A 753 -6.06 40.40 -10.39
C VAL A 753 -7.53 40.19 -10.76
N ASN A 754 -7.83 39.42 -11.81
CA ASN A 754 -9.18 39.08 -12.21
C ASN A 754 -9.62 37.77 -11.52
N PRO A 755 -10.67 37.77 -10.66
CA PRO A 755 -11.06 36.58 -9.90
C PRO A 755 -11.42 35.36 -10.76
N GLU A 756 -12.10 35.57 -11.89
CA GLU A 756 -12.51 34.48 -12.79
C GLU A 756 -11.31 33.88 -13.52
N LYS A 757 -10.42 34.74 -14.04
CA LYS A 757 -9.18 34.30 -14.69
C LYS A 757 -8.24 33.61 -13.69
N ARG A 758 -8.12 34.14 -12.47
CA ARG A 758 -7.32 33.53 -11.39
C ARG A 758 -7.84 32.14 -11.04
N ARG A 759 -9.16 31.98 -10.84
CA ARG A 759 -9.76 30.68 -10.54
C ARG A 759 -9.52 29.69 -11.68
N ALA A 760 -9.77 30.09 -12.91
CA ALA A 760 -9.51 29.25 -14.08
C ALA A 760 -8.03 28.86 -14.19
N PHE A 761 -7.12 29.80 -13.93
CA PHE A 761 -5.68 29.56 -13.94
C PHE A 761 -5.24 28.57 -12.85
N LEU A 762 -5.72 28.73 -11.61
CA LEU A 762 -5.41 27.81 -10.51
C LEU A 762 -6.02 26.41 -10.73
N GLU A 763 -7.25 26.33 -11.22
CA GLU A 763 -7.86 25.05 -11.60
C GLU A 763 -7.08 24.36 -12.72
N ASP A 764 -6.60 25.12 -13.69
CA ASP A 764 -5.82 24.58 -14.80
C ASP A 764 -4.44 24.11 -14.36
N LEU A 765 -3.77 24.82 -13.45
CA LEU A 765 -2.55 24.32 -12.80
C LEU A 765 -2.81 23.02 -12.03
N ARG A 766 -3.91 22.94 -11.27
CA ARG A 766 -4.31 21.71 -10.55
C ARG A 766 -4.63 20.55 -11.49
N ARG A 767 -5.19 20.81 -12.67
CA ARG A 767 -5.41 19.78 -13.72
C ARG A 767 -4.11 19.23 -14.30
N HIS A 768 -3.00 19.95 -14.13
CA HIS A 768 -1.66 19.55 -14.54
C HIS A 768 -0.79 19.12 -13.33
N ASP A 769 -1.43 18.74 -12.21
CA ASP A 769 -0.82 18.27 -10.97
C ASP A 769 0.14 19.28 -10.31
N ILE A 770 -0.12 20.58 -10.53
CA ILE A 770 0.61 21.66 -9.89
C ILE A 770 -0.16 22.15 -8.65
N HIS A 771 0.40 21.88 -7.48
CA HIS A 771 -0.11 22.31 -6.18
C HIS A 771 0.84 23.34 -5.56
N LEU A 772 0.46 24.61 -5.63
CA LEU A 772 1.30 25.73 -5.19
C LEU A 772 1.56 25.68 -3.69
N GLU A 773 0.56 25.25 -2.92
CA GLU A 773 0.62 25.17 -1.46
C GLU A 773 1.65 24.12 -1.02
N ALA A 774 1.69 22.97 -1.71
CA ALA A 774 2.64 21.91 -1.45
C ALA A 774 4.08 22.33 -1.81
N LEU A 775 4.27 23.03 -2.93
CA LEU A 775 5.60 23.50 -3.33
C LEU A 775 6.11 24.63 -2.43
N ALA A 776 5.24 25.54 -2.01
CA ALA A 776 5.56 26.59 -1.05
C ALA A 776 5.97 26.00 0.31
N GLU A 777 5.31 24.93 0.75
CA GLU A 777 5.70 24.18 1.95
C GLU A 777 7.09 23.54 1.82
N VAL A 778 7.39 22.89 0.69
CA VAL A 778 8.69 22.25 0.44
C VAL A 778 9.84 23.27 0.42
N MET A 779 9.59 24.48 -0.10
CA MET A 779 10.60 25.54 -0.16
C MET A 779 10.67 26.41 1.11
N GLY A 780 9.87 26.12 2.14
CA GLY A 780 9.82 26.94 3.36
C GLY A 780 9.22 28.33 3.14
N TRP A 781 8.40 28.50 2.11
CA TRP A 781 7.82 29.76 1.64
C TRP A 781 6.31 29.85 1.89
N GLN A 782 5.81 29.21 2.94
CA GLN A 782 4.38 29.15 3.30
C GLN A 782 3.76 30.55 3.57
N GLU A 783 4.59 31.51 3.98
CA GLU A 783 4.17 32.90 4.25
C GLU A 783 4.18 33.78 2.99
N VAL A 784 4.78 33.31 1.89
CA VAL A 784 4.88 34.01 0.60
C VAL A 784 3.50 34.06 -0.06
N ASP A 785 3.14 35.19 -0.66
CA ASP A 785 1.90 35.27 -1.44
C ASP A 785 2.03 34.43 -2.70
N GLU A 786 0.99 33.65 -3.05
CA GLU A 786 0.99 32.76 -4.21
C GLU A 786 1.35 33.46 -5.54
N PHE A 787 1.00 34.73 -5.70
CA PHE A 787 1.42 35.50 -6.87
C PHE A 787 2.94 35.72 -6.87
N ASP A 788 3.52 36.15 -5.74
CA ASP A 788 4.96 36.40 -5.62
C ASP A 788 5.75 35.11 -5.74
N PHE A 789 5.20 34.02 -5.24
CA PHE A 789 5.74 32.69 -5.39
C PHE A 789 5.89 32.33 -6.88
N LEU A 790 4.80 32.44 -7.64
CA LEU A 790 4.80 32.19 -9.09
C LEU A 790 5.70 33.17 -9.85
N ALA A 791 5.66 34.45 -9.49
CA ALA A 791 6.41 35.52 -10.12
C ALA A 791 7.92 35.36 -9.89
N HIS A 792 8.33 34.98 -8.68
CA HIS A 792 9.72 34.73 -8.31
C HIS A 792 10.27 33.53 -9.08
N LEU A 793 9.59 32.39 -9.01
CA LEU A 793 10.04 31.16 -9.67
C LEU A 793 10.15 31.32 -11.19
N THR A 794 9.17 32.00 -11.79
CA THR A 794 9.05 32.04 -13.26
C THR A 794 9.80 33.20 -13.90
N PHE A 795 9.82 34.36 -13.24
CA PHE A 795 10.30 35.64 -13.81
C PHE A 795 11.39 36.32 -12.96
N GLY A 796 11.82 35.72 -11.85
CA GLY A 796 12.85 36.31 -10.98
C GLY A 796 12.39 37.54 -10.20
N ALA A 797 11.08 37.71 -9.99
CA ALA A 797 10.54 38.83 -9.21
C ALA A 797 10.94 38.74 -7.72
N PRO A 798 10.95 39.87 -6.98
CA PRO A 798 11.19 39.87 -5.54
C PRO A 798 10.13 39.04 -4.78
N ILE A 799 10.57 38.22 -3.83
CA ILE A 799 9.67 37.48 -2.93
C ILE A 799 9.03 38.46 -1.95
N ARG A 800 7.71 38.41 -1.79
CA ARG A 800 6.98 39.13 -0.74
C ARG A 800 6.00 38.21 -0.03
N THR A 801 5.91 38.35 1.28
CA THR A 801 4.92 37.67 2.11
C THR A 801 3.56 38.35 2.01
N ARG A 802 2.49 37.60 2.33
CA ARG A 802 1.14 38.16 2.47
C ARG A 802 1.10 39.30 3.49
N SER A 803 1.91 39.17 4.54
CA SER A 803 2.11 40.20 5.57
C SER A 803 2.72 41.49 5.01
N GLU A 804 3.76 41.38 4.19
CA GLU A 804 4.41 42.51 3.53
C GLU A 804 3.47 43.18 2.51
N ARG A 805 2.71 42.40 1.74
CA ARG A 805 1.70 42.95 0.81
C ARG A 805 0.61 43.74 1.52
N ALA A 806 0.05 43.20 2.60
CA ALA A 806 -0.96 43.90 3.39
C ALA A 806 -0.40 45.21 3.97
N THR A 807 0.84 45.20 4.43
CA THR A 807 1.52 46.39 4.97
C THR A 807 1.78 47.43 3.88
N ALA A 808 2.27 47.00 2.71
CA ALA A 808 2.50 47.88 1.57
C ALA A 808 1.20 48.52 1.06
N PHE A 809 0.10 47.75 1.01
CA PHE A 809 -1.22 48.27 0.69
C PHE A 809 -1.63 49.36 1.67
N ARG A 810 -1.53 49.10 2.97
CA ARG A 810 -1.89 50.08 4.02
C ARG A 810 -1.10 51.37 3.86
N ASN A 811 0.19 51.29 3.58
CA ASN A 811 1.04 52.47 3.47
C ASN A 811 0.78 53.27 2.18
N ARG A 812 0.61 52.58 1.05
CA ARG A 812 0.44 53.24 -0.25
C ARG A 812 -0.97 53.80 -0.45
N GLU A 813 -2.00 53.10 -0.02
CA GLU A 813 -3.39 53.38 -0.37
C GLU A 813 -4.13 54.21 0.69
N GLN A 814 -3.41 55.05 1.44
CA GLN A 814 -3.98 55.89 2.51
C GLN A 814 -5.12 56.78 2.00
N LEU A 815 -4.96 57.43 0.84
CA LEU A 815 -6.01 58.27 0.24
C LEU A 815 -7.27 57.47 -0.09
N PHE A 816 -7.12 56.23 -0.55
CA PHE A 816 -8.23 55.31 -0.81
C PHE A 816 -8.90 54.85 0.50
N LEU A 817 -8.13 54.56 1.54
CA LEU A 817 -8.70 54.23 2.86
C LEU A 817 -9.44 55.42 3.47
N HIS A 818 -8.94 56.64 3.24
CA HIS A 818 -9.54 57.87 3.74
C HIS A 818 -10.82 58.29 3.00
N SER A 819 -11.06 57.81 1.78
CA SER A 819 -12.32 58.07 1.06
C SER A 819 -13.53 57.34 1.65
N PHE A 820 -13.32 56.36 2.54
CA PHE A 820 -14.39 55.65 3.23
C PHE A 820 -14.62 56.17 4.65
N GLY A 821 -15.88 56.11 5.09
CA GLY A 821 -16.28 56.35 6.48
C GLY A 821 -15.68 55.31 7.44
N GLU A 822 -15.71 55.61 8.74
CA GLU A 822 -15.02 54.84 9.79
C GLU A 822 -15.34 53.34 9.77
N ASN A 823 -16.62 52.97 9.72
CA ASN A 823 -17.05 51.57 9.68
C ASN A 823 -16.60 50.84 8.40
N ALA A 824 -16.69 51.48 7.23
CA ALA A 824 -16.24 50.89 5.97
C ALA A 824 -14.71 50.73 5.94
N ARG A 825 -13.97 51.69 6.49
CA ARG A 825 -12.51 51.59 6.64
C ARG A 825 -12.12 50.42 7.56
N GLN A 826 -12.82 50.24 8.67
CA GLN A 826 -12.57 49.12 9.59
C GLN A 826 -12.81 47.76 8.90
N VAL A 827 -13.84 47.65 8.05
CA VAL A 827 -14.07 46.46 7.21
C VAL A 827 -12.89 46.20 6.28
N ILE A 828 -12.34 47.22 5.62
CA ILE A 828 -11.18 47.05 4.73
C ILE A 828 -9.96 46.56 5.51
N LEU A 829 -9.70 47.12 6.70
CA LEU A 829 -8.58 46.70 7.55
C LEU A 829 -8.72 45.24 8.00
N GLU A 830 -9.91 44.82 8.41
CA GLU A 830 -10.15 43.42 8.79
C GLU A 830 -10.06 42.46 7.60
N LEU A 831 -10.47 42.89 6.39
CA LEU A 831 -10.29 42.09 5.17
C LEU A 831 -8.81 41.88 4.85
N LEU A 832 -7.95 42.87 5.13
CA LEU A 832 -6.50 42.72 4.98
C LEU A 832 -5.92 41.74 6.01
N GLU A 833 -6.47 41.70 7.23
CA GLU A 833 -6.08 40.67 8.22
C GLU A 833 -6.50 39.26 7.78
N LYS A 834 -7.71 39.10 7.21
CA LYS A 834 -8.10 37.80 6.63
C LYS A 834 -7.20 37.41 5.46
N TYR A 835 -6.83 38.35 4.60
CA TYR A 835 -5.89 38.13 3.51
C TYR A 835 -4.50 37.68 3.99
N ARG A 836 -3.97 38.26 5.09
CA ARG A 836 -2.70 37.82 5.69
C ARG A 836 -2.71 36.34 6.03
N VAL A 837 -3.84 35.82 6.52
CA VAL A 837 -3.97 34.44 6.99
C VAL A 837 -4.32 33.46 5.86
N GLY A 838 -5.25 33.83 4.97
CA GLY A 838 -5.84 32.91 3.98
C GLY A 838 -5.64 33.31 2.52
N GLY A 839 -4.80 34.30 2.25
CA GLY A 839 -4.50 34.76 0.89
C GLY A 839 -5.68 35.42 0.19
N ILE A 840 -5.55 35.57 -1.12
CA ILE A 840 -6.49 36.33 -1.96
C ILE A 840 -7.90 35.71 -2.02
N GLU A 841 -8.05 34.43 -1.69
CA GLU A 841 -9.35 33.76 -1.63
C GLU A 841 -10.25 34.29 -0.51
N GLN A 842 -9.67 34.90 0.54
CA GLN A 842 -10.42 35.52 1.64
C GLN A 842 -11.06 36.87 1.26
N LEU A 843 -10.81 37.38 0.06
CA LEU A 843 -11.38 38.64 -0.44
C LEU A 843 -12.63 38.41 -1.31
N GLN A 844 -13.38 37.34 -1.02
CA GLN A 844 -14.65 36.99 -1.67
C GLN A 844 -15.84 37.28 -0.74
N PRO A 845 -17.07 37.49 -1.27
CA PRO A 845 -18.24 37.86 -0.47
C PRO A 845 -18.55 36.91 0.71
N GLU A 846 -18.16 35.64 0.60
CA GLU A 846 -18.35 34.60 1.62
C GLU A 846 -17.62 34.92 2.93
N VAL A 847 -16.56 35.74 2.88
CA VAL A 847 -15.81 36.15 4.07
C VAL A 847 -16.69 36.88 5.08
N PHE A 848 -17.75 37.56 4.63
CA PHE A 848 -18.65 38.28 5.54
C PHE A 848 -19.52 37.37 6.42
N SER A 849 -19.45 36.05 6.21
CA SER A 849 -20.08 35.06 7.09
C SER A 849 -19.24 34.71 8.32
N VAL A 850 -17.97 35.13 8.35
CA VAL A 850 -17.01 34.82 9.42
C VAL A 850 -16.78 36.00 10.37
N SER A 851 -16.26 35.73 11.56
CA SER A 851 -15.97 36.77 12.57
C SER A 851 -14.80 37.67 12.15
N PRO A 852 -14.84 39.00 12.38
CA PRO A 852 -15.88 39.77 13.09
C PRO A 852 -17.01 40.30 12.20
N PHE A 853 -17.01 40.00 10.89
CA PHE A 853 -17.98 40.54 9.93
C PHE A 853 -19.41 40.08 10.22
N ARG A 854 -19.58 38.86 10.73
CA ARG A 854 -20.88 38.32 11.15
C ARG A 854 -21.49 39.16 12.27
N GLU A 855 -20.68 39.53 13.26
CA GLU A 855 -21.05 40.34 14.42
C GLU A 855 -21.38 41.78 14.01
N TRP A 856 -20.81 42.25 12.89
CA TRP A 856 -21.12 43.53 12.27
C TRP A 856 -22.39 43.50 11.40
N GLY A 857 -23.13 42.38 11.40
CA GLY A 857 -24.37 42.21 10.64
C GLY A 857 -24.19 41.61 9.24
N GLY A 858 -23.02 41.02 8.97
CA GLY A 858 -22.70 40.28 7.76
C GLY A 858 -22.77 41.13 6.48
N ALA A 859 -22.84 40.45 5.33
CA ALA A 859 -22.82 41.10 4.02
C ALA A 859 -23.92 42.16 3.85
N PHE A 860 -25.09 41.97 4.48
CA PHE A 860 -26.21 42.89 4.40
C PHE A 860 -25.89 44.25 5.03
N THR A 861 -25.50 44.28 6.30
CA THR A 861 -25.17 45.54 7.00
C THR A 861 -23.91 46.18 6.44
N ILE A 862 -22.89 45.37 6.15
CA ILE A 862 -21.62 45.85 5.59
C ILE A 862 -21.86 46.54 4.26
N SER A 863 -22.71 46.01 3.38
CA SER A 863 -22.99 46.65 2.08
C SER A 863 -23.49 48.08 2.19
N ARG A 864 -24.25 48.43 3.23
CA ARG A 864 -24.76 49.80 3.46
C ARG A 864 -23.64 50.78 3.76
N TRP A 865 -22.60 50.35 4.48
CA TRP A 865 -21.44 51.20 4.78
C TRP A 865 -20.61 51.56 3.55
N PHE A 866 -20.71 50.77 2.48
CA PHE A 866 -20.07 51.03 1.20
C PHE A 866 -20.98 51.72 0.17
N GLY A 867 -22.24 52.03 0.51
CA GLY A 867 -23.21 52.63 -0.42
C GLY A 867 -24.03 51.62 -1.25
N GLY A 868 -24.11 50.37 -0.79
CA GLY A 868 -24.92 49.29 -1.38
C GLY A 868 -24.09 48.13 -1.93
N HIS A 869 -24.77 47.03 -2.30
CA HIS A 869 -24.12 45.80 -2.77
C HIS A 869 -23.22 46.00 -4.01
N GLY A 870 -23.64 46.85 -4.96
CA GLY A 870 -22.83 47.15 -6.15
C GLY A 870 -21.52 47.84 -5.80
N SER A 871 -21.56 48.80 -4.89
CA SER A 871 -20.38 49.56 -4.44
C SER A 871 -19.44 48.73 -3.57
N LEU A 872 -19.98 47.83 -2.73
CA LEU A 872 -19.16 46.86 -1.99
C LEU A 872 -18.41 45.93 -2.96
N ARG A 873 -19.08 45.41 -4.00
CA ARG A 873 -18.46 44.54 -5.00
C ARG A 873 -17.37 45.25 -5.78
N SER A 874 -17.59 46.49 -6.23
CA SER A 874 -16.56 47.29 -6.90
C SER A 874 -15.39 47.61 -5.98
N THR A 875 -15.66 47.85 -4.70
CA THR A 875 -14.61 48.10 -3.70
C THR A 875 -13.75 46.87 -3.45
N LEU A 876 -14.34 45.67 -3.32
CA LEU A 876 -13.59 44.41 -3.20
C LEU A 876 -12.68 44.16 -4.41
N LEU A 877 -13.17 44.41 -5.63
CA LEU A 877 -12.36 44.32 -6.84
C LEU A 877 -11.21 45.34 -6.84
N THR A 878 -11.49 46.56 -6.38
CA THR A 878 -10.48 47.63 -6.27
C THR A 878 -9.41 47.27 -5.23
N ILE A 879 -9.78 46.66 -4.11
CA ILE A 879 -8.84 46.15 -3.10
C ILE A 879 -7.96 45.06 -3.72
N GLN A 880 -8.55 44.07 -4.40
CA GLN A 880 -7.78 43.02 -5.08
C GLN A 880 -6.80 43.61 -6.12
N GLN A 881 -7.21 44.62 -6.90
CA GLN A 881 -6.32 45.34 -7.82
C GLN A 881 -5.19 46.07 -7.10
N LYS A 882 -5.51 46.79 -6.02
CA LYS A 882 -4.56 47.59 -5.27
C LYS A 882 -3.63 46.74 -4.41
N ILE A 883 -3.92 45.48 -4.10
CA ILE A 883 -2.94 44.57 -3.46
C ILE A 883 -1.78 44.25 -4.42
N TYR A 884 -2.04 44.22 -5.73
CA TYR A 884 -1.06 43.93 -6.77
C TYR A 884 -0.87 45.17 -7.67
N PRO A 885 -0.07 46.18 -7.26
CA PRO A 885 0.15 47.39 -8.07
C PRO A 885 0.80 47.08 -9.43
N GLU A 886 0.66 47.99 -10.39
CA GLU A 886 1.58 48.03 -11.53
C GLU A 886 2.92 48.53 -11.04
N GLU A 887 3.94 47.68 -11.10
CA GLU A 887 5.31 48.15 -10.94
C GLU A 887 5.69 48.83 -12.26
N GLY A 888 5.88 50.14 -12.21
CA GLY A 888 6.51 50.87 -13.30
C GLY A 888 7.91 50.30 -13.48
N ILE A 889 8.28 50.01 -14.72
CA ILE A 889 9.68 49.73 -15.07
C ILE A 889 10.46 50.99 -14.69
N SER A 890 11.19 50.93 -13.58
CA SER A 890 12.21 51.91 -13.20
C SER A 890 13.55 51.20 -13.10
#